data_AF-A0A2V7DHI1-F1
#
_entry.id   AF-A0A2V7DHI1-F1
#
_cell.length_a   1.000
_cell.length_b   1.000
_cell.length_c   1.000
_cell.angle_alpha   90.00
_cell.angle_beta   90.00
_cell.angle_gamma   90.00
#
_symmetry.space_group_name_H-M   'P 1'
#
loop_
_entity.id
_entity.type
_entity.pdbx_description
1 polymer ?
#
loop_
_entity_poly.entity_id
_entity_poly.type
_entity_poly.pdbx_seq_one_letter_code
_entity_poly.pdbx_strand_id
1 'polypeptide(L)'
;MVVSDRASRGGGEGLERGSARRVAPGVTTSADIATRFVAAFVLFLALAALKTYPLLLHFGSRLVAGPDALLVTWILAWDVHALATQPWRLFEANLSYPIEHSLAFSDHLLGALPISAPAYLLTGNPVVATNTLFLLSFALAGFAAFSLAHYWTRSFWPSLVAGVLYGFAPLRLSQIGHVQLLTFFWAPLVLLFLDRFLRERGWRDLAMFALFYWLQVLSAAYFAFMITTAVVLYAAYYVLAVDRTILRRPGMAARVLAFGGASLAVLLPAHLPYLLVSRSWHAAFTTGAMSGFSADVQSYLSATGLLNDWYVALFRSVYPAGAHERLLFPGLLMPALLILGSRLGLDGLAPVECRRLRIVSWLIIVVGFVLSLGPALVLWGWRTGFPLPYLGLYYAVPGWAGMRVPARFAFLIVLAAIPLTALGAAAVIERVARKLGNADRQRAAPGLVGLVLITLFFLELGAKPLPLQSVPTGAEIPEVYRWLATARPGPIIEIPLDPFAADQKYLYFSTVHWQPIINGSSGFTPPNHEAVKSLLATLPNPRALEYAAALGLGAIVVHTRDLTPAARERWTARERGRSALRRLAAFGDDVVYAVPPATTTSQLSGRLETPDWISNAGSALVGLALEGAPDRTWSHPRPNGVSEAVVEWSASTGRQITTSRLFVPLPLAIGAAETVALPLQLSPPAQPGRYTIRVSLPTRSLTLAPREIEVRARSVATSADAPDQLAATYALQRGPSTSDAAGAIRLRIDATNTGSAVWLAKGRQKRGGVRLHWRWTRDGQEIDDGRGFAPVRYDVYPGQHYLFDVMIDSPLAPGRYVLDVGLVSERVAAFAERGAPPLRLSVDVGAGSL
;
A
#
# COMPACT_ATOMS: atom_id res chain seq x y z
N MET A 1 53.15 -76.59 38.56
CA MET A 1 52.70 -75.18 38.62
C MET A 1 51.27 -75.16 38.10
N VAL A 2 50.31 -75.63 38.89
CA VAL A 2 49.61 -74.99 40.03
C VAL A 2 48.44 -74.15 39.51
N VAL A 3 47.17 -74.38 39.83
CA VAL A 3 46.42 -75.42 40.59
C VAL A 3 44.93 -75.23 40.18
N SER A 4 44.19 -76.35 40.02
CA SER A 4 42.76 -76.69 40.26
C SER A 4 41.65 -75.61 40.44
N ASP A 5 40.33 -75.86 40.40
CA ASP A 5 39.52 -77.07 40.53
C ASP A 5 38.03 -76.83 40.19
N ARG A 6 37.30 -77.94 39.93
CA ARG A 6 35.90 -78.33 40.25
C ARG A 6 34.75 -77.30 40.24
N ALA A 7 33.66 -77.51 39.48
CA ALA A 7 32.60 -78.55 39.55
C ALA A 7 31.42 -78.24 40.51
N SER A 8 30.21 -78.42 39.96
CA SER A 8 28.99 -78.98 40.57
C SER A 8 27.80 -78.07 40.98
N ARG A 9 26.66 -78.39 40.33
CA ARG A 9 25.31 -78.71 40.86
C ARG A 9 24.38 -77.66 41.50
N GLY A 10 23.12 -77.71 41.04
CA GLY A 10 21.88 -77.23 41.68
C GLY A 10 21.13 -76.21 40.79
N GLY A 11 19.94 -76.44 40.22
CA GLY A 11 18.85 -77.37 40.53
C GLY A 11 17.77 -76.69 41.37
N GLY A 12 16.58 -76.41 40.79
CA GLY A 12 15.37 -75.93 41.49
C GLY A 12 14.72 -74.72 40.82
N GLU A 13 13.75 -74.92 39.91
CA GLU A 13 12.29 -74.72 40.13
C GLU A 13 11.90 -73.23 40.17
N GLY A 14 11.14 -72.66 39.25
CA GLY A 14 9.90 -73.14 38.64
C GLY A 14 8.75 -72.31 39.22
N LEU A 15 8.15 -71.40 38.44
CA LEU A 15 6.80 -70.87 38.69
C LEU A 15 6.24 -70.18 37.43
N GLU A 16 5.36 -70.95 36.79
CA GLU A 16 4.08 -70.55 36.21
C GLU A 16 4.02 -69.50 35.08
N ARG A 17 3.85 -70.07 33.88
CA ARG A 17 3.14 -69.45 32.76
C ARG A 17 1.66 -69.29 33.11
N GLY A 18 1.12 -68.08 32.90
CA GLY A 18 -0.30 -67.91 32.60
C GLY A 18 -0.95 -66.66 33.18
N SER A 19 -0.86 -65.52 32.49
CA SER A 19 -2.04 -64.64 32.41
C SER A 19 -2.04 -63.85 31.10
N ALA A 20 -3.26 -63.69 30.58
CA ALA A 20 -3.59 -63.34 29.22
C ALA A 20 -2.99 -62.01 28.75
N ARG A 21 -2.31 -62.05 27.59
CA ARG A 21 -2.09 -60.89 26.73
C ARG A 21 -3.46 -60.27 26.39
N ARG A 22 -3.80 -59.18 27.07
CA ARG A 22 -4.78 -58.22 26.57
C ARG A 22 -4.26 -57.69 25.24
N VAL A 23 -5.03 -57.94 24.18
CA VAL A 23 -4.82 -57.42 22.83
C VAL A 23 -4.76 -55.88 22.90
N ALA A 24 -3.65 -55.30 22.47
CA ALA A 24 -3.45 -53.86 22.39
C ALA A 24 -4.36 -53.22 21.30
N PRO A 25 -4.88 -52.00 21.49
CA PRO A 25 -5.69 -51.32 20.47
C PRO A 25 -4.86 -50.93 19.24
N GLY A 26 -5.49 -51.07 18.06
CA GLY A 26 -4.94 -50.97 16.71
C GLY A 26 -3.83 -49.94 16.44
N VAL A 27 -2.76 -50.43 15.83
CA VAL A 27 -1.72 -49.62 15.19
C VAL A 27 -2.34 -48.97 13.95
N THR A 28 -2.62 -47.66 14.00
CA THR A 28 -2.98 -46.87 12.81
C THR A 28 -1.84 -46.93 11.79
N THR A 29 -2.15 -47.33 10.56
CA THR A 29 -1.15 -47.45 9.49
C THR A 29 -0.81 -46.07 8.90
N SER A 30 0.34 -45.93 8.24
CA SER A 30 0.72 -44.70 7.53
C SER A 30 -0.32 -44.31 6.46
N ALA A 31 -0.97 -45.30 5.84
CA ALA A 31 -2.03 -45.12 4.86
C ALA A 31 -3.31 -44.50 5.48
N ASP A 32 -3.67 -44.88 6.70
CA ASP A 32 -4.82 -44.30 7.41
C ASP A 32 -4.61 -42.80 7.72
N ILE A 33 -3.37 -42.43 8.07
CA ILE A 33 -3.01 -41.04 8.35
C ILE A 33 -3.08 -40.22 7.05
N ALA A 34 -2.48 -40.72 5.96
CA ALA A 34 -2.53 -40.05 4.66
C ALA A 34 -3.99 -39.83 4.21
N THR A 35 -4.83 -40.86 4.33
CA THR A 35 -6.26 -40.78 3.98
C THR A 35 -7.00 -39.70 4.77
N ARG A 36 -6.74 -39.60 6.08
CA ARG A 36 -7.34 -38.54 6.93
C ARG A 36 -6.88 -37.14 6.53
N PHE A 37 -5.60 -36.96 6.19
CA PHE A 37 -5.08 -35.67 5.73
C PHE A 37 -5.69 -35.25 4.40
N VAL A 38 -5.83 -36.19 3.45
CA VAL A 38 -6.53 -35.95 2.18
C VAL A 38 -7.99 -35.57 2.43
N ALA A 39 -8.69 -36.30 3.29
CA ALA A 39 -10.08 -36.00 3.64
C ALA A 39 -10.23 -34.60 4.27
N ALA A 40 -9.31 -34.21 5.17
CA ALA A 40 -9.29 -32.86 5.74
C ALA A 40 -9.08 -31.78 4.67
N PHE A 41 -8.13 -31.97 3.75
CA PHE A 41 -7.90 -31.03 2.65
C PHE A 41 -9.10 -30.88 1.73
N VAL A 42 -9.73 -32.01 1.34
CA VAL A 42 -10.96 -32.00 0.53
C VAL A 42 -12.09 -31.27 1.26
N LEU A 43 -12.25 -31.47 2.57
CA LEU A 43 -13.24 -30.72 3.36
C LEU A 43 -12.94 -29.22 3.33
N PHE A 44 -11.69 -28.80 3.53
CA PHE A 44 -11.32 -27.39 3.48
C PHE A 44 -11.59 -26.76 2.10
N LEU A 45 -11.37 -27.50 1.02
CA LEU A 45 -11.75 -27.08 -0.33
C LEU A 45 -13.27 -26.94 -0.49
N ALA A 46 -14.05 -27.91 -0.01
CA ALA A 46 -15.51 -27.85 -0.06
C ALA A 46 -16.08 -26.67 0.74
N LEU A 47 -15.53 -26.42 1.94
CA LEU A 47 -15.90 -25.27 2.77
C LEU A 47 -15.49 -23.93 2.13
N ALA A 48 -14.34 -23.90 1.44
CA ALA A 48 -13.92 -22.73 0.67
C ALA A 48 -14.87 -22.46 -0.50
N ALA A 49 -15.23 -23.49 -1.27
CA ALA A 49 -16.22 -23.39 -2.33
C ALA A 49 -17.58 -22.88 -1.82
N LEU A 50 -18.04 -23.40 -0.68
CA LEU A 50 -19.28 -22.98 -0.04
C LEU A 50 -19.23 -21.51 0.41
N LYS A 51 -18.18 -21.11 1.14
CA LYS A 51 -18.08 -19.76 1.70
C LYS A 51 -17.78 -18.70 0.65
N THR A 52 -17.21 -19.10 -0.49
CA THR A 52 -16.92 -18.20 -1.61
C THR A 52 -18.00 -18.19 -2.68
N TYR A 53 -19.13 -18.87 -2.48
CA TYR A 53 -20.28 -18.81 -3.38
C TYR A 53 -20.68 -17.35 -3.68
N PRO A 54 -20.96 -16.95 -4.94
CA PRO A 54 -21.06 -17.78 -6.16
C PRO A 54 -19.78 -17.83 -7.02
N LEU A 55 -18.58 -17.66 -6.45
CA LEU A 55 -17.33 -17.50 -7.22
C LEU A 55 -17.07 -18.60 -8.26
N LEU A 56 -17.28 -19.87 -7.92
CA LEU A 56 -17.04 -20.99 -8.84
C LEU A 56 -17.89 -20.94 -10.11
N LEU A 57 -19.08 -20.33 -10.06
CA LEU A 57 -19.97 -20.18 -11.22
C LEU A 57 -19.46 -19.15 -12.23
N HIS A 58 -18.53 -18.28 -11.81
CA HIS A 58 -18.04 -17.15 -12.59
C HIS A 58 -16.50 -17.05 -12.59
N PHE A 59 -15.83 -18.19 -12.45
CA PHE A 59 -14.41 -18.29 -12.10
C PHE A 59 -13.44 -17.62 -13.09
N GLY A 60 -13.83 -17.49 -14.38
CA GLY A 60 -13.00 -16.87 -15.42
C GLY A 60 -13.43 -15.46 -15.85
N SER A 61 -14.50 -14.91 -15.28
CA SER A 61 -15.12 -13.65 -15.75
C SER A 61 -15.52 -12.68 -14.64
N ARG A 62 -15.44 -13.10 -13.37
CA ARG A 62 -15.72 -12.21 -12.23
C ARG A 62 -14.65 -12.33 -11.16
N LEU A 63 -14.35 -11.20 -10.53
CA LEU A 63 -13.50 -11.12 -9.34
C LEU A 63 -14.35 -10.79 -8.11
N VAL A 64 -13.84 -11.08 -6.92
CA VAL A 64 -14.41 -10.50 -5.70
C VAL A 64 -14.28 -8.98 -5.75
N ALA A 65 -15.37 -8.28 -5.45
CA ALA A 65 -15.41 -6.83 -5.48
C ALA A 65 -14.49 -6.25 -4.40
N GLY A 66 -13.61 -5.35 -4.81
CA GLY A 66 -12.65 -4.71 -3.93
C GLY A 66 -11.86 -3.65 -4.69
N PRO A 67 -11.34 -2.63 -3.98
CA PRO A 67 -10.63 -1.52 -4.59
C PRO A 67 -9.33 -1.95 -5.30
N ASP A 68 -8.68 -3.01 -4.80
CA ASP A 68 -7.37 -3.47 -5.28
C ASP A 68 -7.45 -4.69 -6.21
N ALA A 69 -8.65 -5.18 -6.53
CA ALA A 69 -8.82 -6.47 -7.20
C ALA A 69 -8.16 -6.52 -8.60
N LEU A 70 -8.27 -5.42 -9.36
CA LEU A 70 -7.65 -5.31 -10.69
C LEU A 70 -6.13 -5.12 -10.58
N LEU A 71 -5.64 -4.33 -9.62
CA LEU A 71 -4.22 -4.17 -9.33
C LEU A 71 -3.57 -5.52 -9.01
N VAL A 72 -4.12 -6.28 -8.06
CA VAL A 72 -3.59 -7.59 -7.67
C VAL A 72 -3.62 -8.56 -8.84
N THR A 73 -4.70 -8.56 -9.63
CA THR A 73 -4.81 -9.40 -10.82
C THR A 73 -3.74 -9.06 -11.85
N TRP A 74 -3.46 -7.76 -12.05
CA TRP A 74 -2.36 -7.31 -12.89
C TRP A 74 -0.99 -7.72 -12.31
N ILE A 75 -0.74 -7.58 -10.99
CA ILE A 75 0.54 -7.98 -10.36
C ILE A 75 0.82 -9.46 -10.60
N LEU A 76 -0.15 -10.34 -10.34
CA LEU A 76 0.02 -11.78 -10.53
C LEU A 76 0.31 -12.14 -11.99
N ALA A 77 -0.28 -11.43 -12.94
CA ALA A 77 -0.02 -11.62 -14.37
C ALA A 77 1.35 -11.05 -14.77
N TRP A 78 1.72 -9.87 -14.24
CA TRP A 78 2.98 -9.19 -14.46
C TRP A 78 4.14 -10.06 -13.97
N ASP A 79 4.05 -10.61 -12.76
CA ASP A 79 5.11 -11.45 -12.19
C ASP A 79 5.42 -12.64 -13.09
N VAL A 80 4.39 -13.33 -13.59
CA VAL A 80 4.58 -14.46 -14.52
C VAL A 80 5.18 -13.97 -15.85
N HIS A 81 4.66 -12.86 -16.40
CA HIS A 81 5.18 -12.28 -17.64
C HIS A 81 6.65 -11.88 -17.52
N ALA A 82 7.01 -11.13 -16.47
CA ALA A 82 8.34 -10.60 -16.24
C ALA A 82 9.34 -11.71 -15.93
N LEU A 83 8.98 -12.70 -15.09
CA LEU A 83 9.85 -13.85 -14.82
C LEU A 83 10.08 -14.71 -16.07
N ALA A 84 9.09 -14.82 -16.95
CA ALA A 84 9.21 -15.61 -18.19
C ALA A 84 10.00 -14.88 -19.30
N THR A 85 9.94 -13.55 -19.35
CA THR A 85 10.52 -12.77 -20.46
C THR A 85 11.81 -12.02 -20.09
N GLN A 86 11.84 -11.37 -18.92
CA GLN A 86 12.94 -10.51 -18.46
C GLN A 86 13.05 -10.53 -16.92
N PRO A 87 13.48 -11.64 -16.29
CA PRO A 87 13.44 -11.80 -14.83
C PRO A 87 14.23 -10.74 -14.05
N TRP A 88 15.32 -10.22 -14.63
CA TRP A 88 16.14 -9.15 -14.06
C TRP A 88 15.43 -7.79 -13.99
N ARG A 89 14.33 -7.63 -14.72
CA ARG A 89 13.52 -6.41 -14.80
C ARG A 89 12.14 -6.58 -14.13
N LEU A 90 11.98 -7.58 -13.26
CA LEU A 90 10.73 -7.82 -12.52
C LEU A 90 10.17 -6.54 -11.88
N PHE A 91 11.02 -5.70 -11.31
CA PHE A 91 10.59 -4.47 -10.66
C PHE A 91 10.36 -3.28 -11.61
N GLU A 92 10.79 -3.38 -12.87
CA GLU A 92 10.54 -2.38 -13.91
C GLU A 92 9.16 -2.61 -14.54
N ALA A 93 8.12 -2.53 -13.70
CA ALA A 93 6.76 -2.75 -14.13
C ALA A 93 6.28 -1.69 -15.12
N ASN A 94 5.31 -2.08 -15.95
CA ASN A 94 4.80 -1.21 -16.99
C ASN A 94 3.85 -0.11 -16.46
N LEU A 95 3.63 0.01 -15.15
CA LEU A 95 2.81 1.07 -14.53
C LEU A 95 3.63 2.31 -14.14
N SER A 96 2.96 3.45 -13.99
CA SER A 96 3.55 4.73 -13.54
C SER A 96 4.80 5.16 -14.32
N TYR A 97 4.83 4.86 -15.63
CA TYR A 97 5.94 5.31 -16.48
C TYR A 97 6.13 6.84 -16.35
N PRO A 98 7.37 7.38 -16.30
CA PRO A 98 8.67 6.74 -16.46
C PRO A 98 9.35 6.32 -15.15
N ILE A 99 8.61 6.17 -14.05
CA ILE A 99 9.18 5.92 -12.74
C ILE A 99 9.77 4.50 -12.64
N GLU A 100 11.02 4.40 -12.19
CA GLU A 100 11.75 3.13 -12.03
C GLU A 100 11.27 2.33 -10.80
N HIS A 101 11.49 1.02 -10.84
CA HIS A 101 11.14 0.07 -9.76
C HIS A 101 9.65 0.13 -9.34
N SER A 102 8.76 0.47 -10.25
CA SER A 102 7.35 0.76 -9.96
C SER A 102 6.56 -0.40 -9.33
N LEU A 103 7.00 -1.67 -9.49
CA LEU A 103 6.41 -2.81 -8.76
C LEU A 103 6.60 -2.69 -7.25
N ALA A 104 7.72 -2.11 -6.78
CA ALA A 104 8.01 -1.93 -5.35
C ALA A 104 7.13 -0.86 -4.68
N PHE A 105 6.25 -0.20 -5.43
CA PHE A 105 5.20 0.66 -4.87
C PHE A 105 4.02 -0.12 -4.30
N SER A 106 3.94 -1.42 -4.59
CA SER A 106 2.96 -2.37 -4.05
C SER A 106 3.65 -3.62 -3.47
N ASP A 107 2.86 -4.50 -2.84
CA ASP A 107 3.32 -5.84 -2.50
C ASP A 107 3.53 -6.67 -3.79
N HIS A 108 4.71 -7.26 -3.96
CA HIS A 108 5.09 -7.97 -5.19
C HIS A 108 4.56 -9.41 -5.31
N LEU A 109 3.88 -9.95 -4.28
CA LEU A 109 3.16 -11.25 -4.28
C LEU A 109 3.90 -12.52 -4.76
N LEU A 110 5.22 -12.50 -4.94
CA LEU A 110 6.00 -13.65 -5.41
C LEU A 110 5.76 -14.95 -4.60
N GLY A 111 5.48 -14.84 -3.30
CA GLY A 111 5.14 -15.97 -2.43
C GLY A 111 3.79 -16.65 -2.74
N ALA A 112 2.94 -16.01 -3.55
CA ALA A 112 1.65 -16.53 -4.03
C ALA A 112 1.75 -17.23 -5.39
N LEU A 113 2.84 -17.03 -6.14
CA LEU A 113 3.05 -17.63 -7.47
C LEU A 113 2.95 -19.16 -7.52
N PRO A 114 3.38 -19.94 -6.49
CA PRO A 114 3.17 -21.38 -6.51
C PRO A 114 1.70 -21.79 -6.67
N ILE A 115 0.77 -20.89 -6.39
CA ILE A 115 -0.67 -21.11 -6.50
C ILE A 115 -1.24 -20.43 -7.75
N SER A 116 -0.93 -19.14 -7.98
CA SER A 116 -1.53 -18.38 -9.09
C SER A 116 -0.89 -18.67 -10.45
N ALA A 117 0.42 -18.88 -10.52
CA ALA A 117 1.13 -19.02 -11.78
C ALA A 117 0.71 -20.26 -12.60
N PRO A 118 0.54 -21.46 -12.01
CA PRO A 118 0.04 -22.62 -12.76
C PRO A 118 -1.32 -22.36 -13.41
N ALA A 119 -2.24 -21.71 -12.69
CA ALA A 119 -3.56 -21.38 -13.22
C ALA A 119 -3.48 -20.36 -14.37
N TYR A 120 -2.59 -19.36 -14.27
CA TYR A 120 -2.36 -18.40 -15.34
C TYR A 120 -1.72 -19.06 -16.57
N LEU A 121 -0.67 -19.87 -16.40
CA LEU A 121 0.03 -20.54 -17.49
C LEU A 121 -0.86 -21.53 -18.25
N LEU A 122 -1.77 -22.21 -17.56
CA LEU A 122 -2.71 -23.15 -18.18
C LEU A 122 -3.84 -22.48 -18.96
N THR A 123 -4.23 -21.26 -18.60
CA THR A 123 -5.45 -20.62 -19.13
C THR A 123 -5.21 -19.33 -19.91
N GLY A 124 -4.06 -18.68 -19.73
CA GLY A 124 -3.79 -17.32 -20.20
C GLY A 124 -4.70 -16.26 -19.56
N ASN A 125 -5.52 -16.61 -18.57
CA ASN A 125 -6.53 -15.73 -17.99
C ASN A 125 -6.11 -15.27 -16.58
N PRO A 126 -5.79 -13.98 -16.39
CA PRO A 126 -5.34 -13.49 -15.10
C PRO A 126 -6.45 -13.53 -14.02
N VAL A 127 -7.72 -13.47 -14.42
CA VAL A 127 -8.87 -13.60 -13.49
C VAL A 127 -8.93 -15.00 -12.89
N VAL A 128 -8.68 -16.04 -13.69
CA VAL A 128 -8.62 -17.43 -13.20
C VAL A 128 -7.48 -17.60 -12.19
N ALA A 129 -6.33 -16.98 -12.44
CA ALA A 129 -5.18 -17.03 -11.54
C ALA A 129 -5.49 -16.38 -10.17
N THR A 130 -6.09 -15.19 -10.18
CA THR A 130 -6.50 -14.49 -8.95
C THR A 130 -7.57 -15.27 -8.19
N ASN A 131 -8.59 -15.79 -8.87
CA ASN A 131 -9.65 -16.57 -8.24
C ASN A 131 -9.16 -17.90 -7.68
N THR A 132 -8.20 -18.54 -8.34
CA THR A 132 -7.51 -19.74 -7.82
C THR A 132 -6.79 -19.43 -6.53
N LEU A 133 -5.99 -18.35 -6.50
CA LEU A 133 -5.32 -17.91 -5.29
C LEU A 133 -6.33 -17.58 -4.17
N PHE A 134 -7.38 -16.83 -4.51
CA PHE A 134 -8.41 -16.44 -3.55
C PHE A 134 -9.09 -17.65 -2.90
N LEU A 135 -9.61 -18.59 -3.71
CA LEU A 135 -10.28 -19.80 -3.23
C LEU A 135 -9.33 -20.68 -2.40
N LEU A 136 -8.14 -20.98 -2.95
CA LEU A 136 -7.18 -21.85 -2.29
C LEU A 136 -6.59 -21.21 -1.03
N SER A 137 -6.56 -19.88 -0.92
CA SER A 137 -6.06 -19.23 0.29
C SER A 137 -6.80 -19.67 1.55
N PHE A 138 -8.12 -19.86 1.50
CA PHE A 138 -8.92 -20.36 2.63
C PHE A 138 -8.63 -21.83 2.91
N ALA A 139 -8.58 -22.65 1.88
CA ALA A 139 -8.35 -24.09 2.02
C ALA A 139 -6.94 -24.40 2.54
N LEU A 140 -5.92 -23.73 1.98
CA LEU A 140 -4.53 -23.84 2.40
C LEU A 140 -4.32 -23.31 3.82
N ALA A 141 -4.94 -22.18 4.19
CA ALA A 141 -4.88 -21.67 5.55
C ALA A 141 -5.44 -22.68 6.55
N GLY A 142 -6.62 -23.24 6.25
CA GLY A 142 -7.26 -24.24 7.10
C GLY A 142 -6.43 -25.51 7.23
N PHE A 143 -5.89 -26.00 6.11
CA PHE A 143 -5.04 -27.20 6.09
C PHE A 143 -3.69 -27.00 6.79
N ALA A 144 -3.05 -25.85 6.63
CA ALA A 144 -1.81 -25.50 7.32
C ALA A 144 -2.03 -25.41 8.84
N ALA A 145 -3.11 -24.76 9.27
CA ALA A 145 -3.49 -24.67 10.68
C ALA A 145 -3.88 -26.03 11.27
N PHE A 146 -4.62 -26.86 10.52
CA PHE A 146 -4.89 -28.26 10.86
C PHE A 146 -3.58 -29.03 11.06
N SER A 147 -2.61 -28.87 10.17
CA SER A 147 -1.32 -29.56 10.25
C SER A 147 -0.53 -29.14 11.50
N LEU A 148 -0.48 -27.84 11.81
CA LEU A 148 0.13 -27.32 13.04
C LEU A 148 -0.58 -27.84 14.29
N ALA A 149 -1.91 -27.78 14.32
CA ALA A 149 -2.69 -28.30 15.44
C ALA A 149 -2.53 -29.81 15.61
N HIS A 150 -2.47 -30.57 14.51
CA HIS A 150 -2.34 -32.03 14.54
C HIS A 150 -0.96 -32.46 15.00
N TYR A 151 0.09 -31.74 14.60
CA TYR A 151 1.45 -31.98 15.07
C TYR A 151 1.54 -31.97 16.61
N TRP A 152 0.86 -31.02 17.25
CA TRP A 152 0.82 -30.90 18.72
C TRP A 152 -0.20 -31.82 19.37
N THR A 153 -1.44 -31.85 18.90
CA THR A 153 -2.54 -32.57 19.58
C THR A 153 -2.58 -34.06 19.26
N ARG A 154 -1.99 -34.48 18.13
CA ARG A 154 -2.12 -35.82 17.54
C ARG A 154 -3.58 -36.29 17.37
N SER A 155 -4.53 -35.36 17.39
CA SER A 155 -5.96 -35.63 17.35
C SER A 155 -6.59 -34.99 16.13
N PHE A 156 -7.38 -35.75 15.39
CA PHE A 156 -7.94 -35.32 14.10
C PHE A 156 -8.98 -34.20 14.27
N TRP A 157 -10.04 -34.45 15.05
CA TRP A 157 -11.17 -33.53 15.19
C TRP A 157 -10.85 -32.18 15.85
N PRO A 158 -10.09 -32.10 16.97
CA PRO A 158 -9.66 -30.83 17.53
C PRO A 158 -8.81 -30.00 16.56
N SER A 159 -7.96 -30.68 15.77
CA SER A 159 -7.15 -30.03 14.75
C SER A 159 -7.99 -29.54 13.58
N LEU A 160 -9.03 -30.30 13.20
CA LEU A 160 -9.95 -29.90 12.14
C LEU A 160 -10.72 -28.64 12.53
N VAL A 161 -11.21 -28.58 13.78
CA VAL A 161 -11.85 -27.39 14.35
C VAL A 161 -10.90 -26.19 14.32
N ALA A 162 -9.67 -26.33 14.81
CA ALA A 162 -8.68 -25.24 14.79
C ALA A 162 -8.35 -24.77 13.36
N GLY A 163 -8.24 -25.72 12.41
CA GLY A 163 -8.06 -25.42 11.00
C GLY A 163 -9.22 -24.62 10.41
N VAL A 164 -10.46 -25.01 10.69
CA VAL A 164 -11.66 -24.27 10.24
C VAL A 164 -11.69 -22.86 10.83
N LEU A 165 -11.46 -22.71 12.13
CA LEU A 165 -11.47 -21.42 12.81
C LEU A 165 -10.42 -20.45 12.24
N TYR A 166 -9.22 -20.94 11.92
CA TYR A 166 -8.18 -20.12 11.33
C TYR A 166 -8.43 -19.83 9.85
N GLY A 167 -8.74 -20.86 9.06
CA GLY A 167 -8.91 -20.75 7.61
C GLY A 167 -10.03 -19.79 7.22
N PHE A 168 -11.12 -19.79 8.00
CA PHE A 168 -12.33 -18.99 7.76
C PHE A 168 -12.57 -17.92 8.83
N ALA A 169 -11.52 -17.53 9.58
CA ALA A 169 -11.62 -16.52 10.62
C ALA A 169 -12.34 -15.25 10.10
N PRO A 170 -13.23 -14.62 10.90
CA PRO A 170 -13.88 -13.37 10.49
C PRO A 170 -12.90 -12.26 10.06
N LEU A 171 -11.71 -12.22 10.67
CA LEU A 171 -10.62 -11.33 10.27
C LEU A 171 -10.17 -11.55 8.82
N ARG A 172 -10.14 -12.79 8.33
CA ARG A 172 -9.81 -13.07 6.92
C ARG A 172 -10.96 -12.63 6.01
N LEU A 173 -12.21 -12.84 6.44
CA LEU A 173 -13.38 -12.39 5.71
C LEU A 173 -13.47 -10.86 5.62
N SER A 174 -12.97 -10.10 6.61
CA SER A 174 -12.90 -8.64 6.51
C SER A 174 -11.89 -8.15 5.45
N GLN A 175 -10.99 -9.03 5.00
CA GLN A 175 -9.94 -8.74 4.02
C GLN A 175 -10.18 -9.36 2.64
N ILE A 176 -11.42 -9.75 2.30
CA ILE A 176 -11.71 -10.33 0.97
C ILE A 176 -11.38 -9.38 -0.20
N GLY A 177 -11.41 -8.07 0.02
CA GLY A 177 -10.98 -7.06 -0.95
C GLY A 177 -9.47 -6.90 -1.07
N HIS A 178 -8.69 -7.54 -0.19
CA HIS A 178 -7.23 -7.49 -0.14
C HIS A 178 -6.66 -8.92 -0.21
N VAL A 179 -6.72 -9.54 -1.39
CA VAL A 179 -6.28 -10.94 -1.61
C VAL A 179 -4.84 -11.17 -1.12
N GLN A 180 -3.98 -10.16 -1.23
CA GLN A 180 -2.62 -10.16 -0.70
C GLN A 180 -2.57 -10.51 0.79
N LEU A 181 -3.56 -10.13 1.60
CA LEU A 181 -3.63 -10.48 3.02
C LEU A 181 -4.17 -11.90 3.27
N LEU A 182 -4.85 -12.50 2.30
CA LEU A 182 -5.31 -13.88 2.44
C LEU A 182 -4.17 -14.89 2.28
N THR A 183 -3.03 -14.47 1.72
CA THR A 183 -1.82 -15.28 1.53
C THR A 183 -1.08 -15.67 2.81
N PHE A 184 -1.59 -15.30 3.99
CA PHE A 184 -1.00 -15.69 5.29
C PHE A 184 -1.14 -17.19 5.63
N PHE A 185 -1.40 -18.04 4.65
CA PHE A 185 -1.60 -19.48 4.82
C PHE A 185 -0.29 -20.27 4.98
N TRP A 186 0.87 -19.68 4.68
CA TRP A 186 2.18 -20.31 4.93
C TRP A 186 2.58 -20.25 6.41
N ALA A 187 2.12 -19.23 7.13
CA ALA A 187 2.52 -18.93 8.51
C ALA A 187 2.37 -20.10 9.51
N PRO A 188 1.29 -20.93 9.48
CA PRO A 188 1.22 -22.08 10.37
C PRO A 188 2.30 -23.13 10.11
N LEU A 189 2.70 -23.32 8.84
CA LEU A 189 3.78 -24.24 8.46
C LEU A 189 5.14 -23.71 8.90
N VAL A 190 5.34 -22.39 8.87
CA VAL A 190 6.56 -21.76 9.43
C VAL A 190 6.72 -22.14 10.90
N LEU A 191 5.67 -21.99 11.73
CA LEU A 191 5.74 -22.34 13.15
C LEU A 191 5.89 -23.85 13.38
N LEU A 192 5.25 -24.68 12.54
CA LEU A 192 5.37 -26.14 12.61
C LEU A 192 6.83 -26.57 12.40
N PHE A 193 7.44 -26.14 11.29
CA PHE A 193 8.80 -26.56 10.96
C PHE A 193 9.86 -25.86 11.82
N LEU A 194 9.59 -24.66 12.33
CA LEU A 194 10.43 -24.02 13.34
C LEU A 194 10.50 -24.86 14.61
N ASP A 195 9.34 -25.30 15.15
CA ASP A 195 9.33 -26.13 16.35
C ASP A 195 10.02 -27.48 16.13
N ARG A 196 9.72 -28.15 15.00
CA ARG A 196 10.39 -29.40 14.62
C ARG A 196 11.90 -29.23 14.50
N PHE A 197 12.37 -28.18 13.84
CA PHE A 197 13.79 -27.89 13.73
C PHE A 197 14.45 -27.66 15.12
N LEU A 198 13.81 -26.88 16.00
CA LEU A 198 14.35 -26.60 17.33
C LEU A 198 14.43 -27.86 18.22
N ARG A 199 13.55 -28.85 17.99
CA ARG A 199 13.53 -30.14 18.70
C ARG A 199 14.45 -31.18 18.08
N GLU A 200 14.30 -31.45 16.78
CA GLU A 200 14.95 -32.54 16.03
C GLU A 200 16.32 -32.12 15.47
N ARG A 201 16.52 -30.83 15.18
CA ARG A 201 17.77 -30.23 14.64
C ARG A 201 18.18 -30.78 13.26
N GLY A 202 17.21 -31.33 12.53
CA GLY A 202 17.38 -31.88 11.19
C GLY A 202 17.52 -30.79 10.12
N TRP A 203 18.36 -31.04 9.11
CA TRP A 203 18.48 -30.15 7.94
C TRP A 203 17.19 -30.08 7.12
N ARG A 204 16.41 -31.18 7.10
CA ARG A 204 15.11 -31.23 6.42
C ARG A 204 14.14 -30.21 7.03
N ASP A 205 14.01 -30.19 8.36
CA ASP A 205 13.09 -29.26 9.02
C ASP A 205 13.56 -27.81 8.88
N LEU A 206 14.88 -27.56 8.89
CA LEU A 206 15.44 -26.24 8.60
C LEU A 206 15.10 -25.78 7.18
N ALA A 207 15.25 -26.66 6.18
CA ALA A 207 14.94 -26.35 4.79
C ALA A 207 13.44 -26.08 4.59
N MET A 208 12.57 -26.87 5.23
CA MET A 208 11.12 -26.67 5.17
C MET A 208 10.70 -25.38 5.91
N PHE A 209 11.29 -25.10 7.07
CA PHE A 209 11.10 -23.83 7.78
C PHE A 209 11.51 -22.65 6.88
N ALA A 210 12.71 -22.71 6.29
CA ALA A 210 13.23 -21.66 5.41
C ALA A 210 12.32 -21.45 4.20
N LEU A 211 11.91 -22.52 3.52
CA LEU A 211 11.02 -22.46 2.37
C LEU A 211 9.71 -21.73 2.70
N PHE A 212 8.98 -22.17 3.73
CA PHE A 212 7.70 -21.54 4.07
C PHE A 212 7.87 -20.14 4.64
N TYR A 213 9.00 -19.87 5.33
CA TYR A 213 9.33 -18.54 5.82
C TYR A 213 9.56 -17.58 4.65
N TRP A 214 10.36 -17.97 3.66
CA TRP A 214 10.60 -17.16 2.46
C TRP A 214 9.31 -16.96 1.67
N LEU A 215 8.52 -17.99 1.44
CA LEU A 215 7.21 -17.86 0.77
C LEU A 215 6.29 -16.90 1.52
N GLN A 216 6.26 -16.95 2.86
CA GLN A 216 5.42 -16.04 3.65
C GLN A 216 5.91 -14.59 3.56
N VAL A 217 7.22 -14.37 3.65
CA VAL A 217 7.85 -13.04 3.54
C VAL A 217 7.62 -12.45 2.14
N LEU A 218 7.80 -13.26 1.10
CA LEU A 218 7.62 -12.87 -0.30
C LEU A 218 6.15 -12.71 -0.71
N SER A 219 5.20 -13.04 0.16
CA SER A 219 3.77 -12.89 -0.15
C SER A 219 3.28 -11.46 0.06
N ALA A 220 3.79 -10.74 1.07
CA ALA A 220 3.48 -9.33 1.33
C ALA A 220 4.47 -8.75 2.36
N ALA A 221 4.85 -7.48 2.21
CA ALA A 221 5.78 -6.80 3.13
C ALA A 221 5.25 -6.76 4.57
N TYR A 222 3.93 -6.58 4.74
CA TYR A 222 3.25 -6.67 6.04
C TYR A 222 3.53 -7.99 6.76
N PHE A 223 3.50 -9.10 6.01
CA PHE A 223 3.69 -10.42 6.56
C PHE A 223 5.13 -10.74 6.90
N ALA A 224 6.09 -10.11 6.23
CA ALA A 224 7.49 -10.17 6.62
C ALA A 224 7.66 -9.70 8.09
N PHE A 225 7.13 -8.53 8.46
CA PHE A 225 7.21 -8.03 9.83
C PHE A 225 6.50 -8.95 10.84
N MET A 226 5.30 -9.41 10.49
CA MET A 226 4.51 -10.26 11.37
C MET A 226 5.16 -11.62 11.61
N ILE A 227 5.45 -12.37 10.54
CA ILE A 227 5.99 -13.72 10.67
C ILE A 227 7.38 -13.71 11.31
N THR A 228 8.21 -12.71 10.99
CA THR A 228 9.52 -12.53 11.63
C THR A 228 9.36 -12.27 13.12
N THR A 229 8.39 -11.44 13.52
CA THR A 229 8.09 -11.21 14.94
C THR A 229 7.71 -12.52 15.64
N ALA A 230 6.83 -13.34 15.04
CA ALA A 230 6.45 -14.63 15.61
C ALA A 230 7.64 -15.61 15.71
N VAL A 231 8.45 -15.70 14.66
CA VAL A 231 9.67 -16.54 14.62
C VAL A 231 10.67 -16.12 15.70
N VAL A 232 10.94 -14.81 15.82
CA VAL A 232 11.88 -14.27 16.82
C VAL A 232 11.37 -14.55 18.23
N LEU A 233 10.10 -14.29 18.52
CA LEU A 233 9.51 -14.57 19.83
C LEU A 233 9.55 -16.07 20.16
N TYR A 234 9.21 -16.93 19.20
CA TYR A 234 9.22 -18.38 19.38
C TYR A 234 10.64 -18.91 19.62
N ALA A 235 11.58 -18.52 18.77
CA ALA A 235 12.98 -18.93 18.89
C ALA A 235 13.61 -18.39 20.18
N ALA A 236 13.39 -17.13 20.52
CA ALA A 236 13.88 -16.53 21.77
C ALA A 236 13.30 -17.25 22.99
N TYR A 237 11.99 -17.53 23.01
CA TYR A 237 11.39 -18.33 24.08
C TYR A 237 12.04 -19.71 24.19
N TYR A 238 12.25 -20.39 23.07
CA TYR A 238 12.87 -21.71 23.07
C TYR A 238 14.32 -21.67 23.60
N VAL A 239 15.14 -20.73 23.12
CA VAL A 239 16.51 -20.57 23.59
C VAL A 239 16.55 -20.18 25.07
N LEU A 240 15.71 -19.26 25.53
CA LEU A 240 15.80 -18.71 26.89
C LEU A 240 15.13 -19.58 27.96
N ALA A 241 14.06 -20.28 27.61
CA ALA A 241 13.20 -21.00 28.55
C ALA A 241 13.12 -22.52 28.33
N VAL A 242 13.56 -23.04 27.18
CA VAL A 242 13.47 -24.49 26.85
C VAL A 242 14.83 -25.16 26.79
N ASP A 243 15.75 -24.67 25.95
CA ASP A 243 17.12 -25.20 25.81
C ASP A 243 18.12 -24.05 25.67
N ARG A 244 18.64 -23.56 26.80
CA ARG A 244 19.68 -22.50 26.88
C ARG A 244 21.01 -22.89 26.25
N THR A 245 21.25 -24.18 26.07
CA THR A 245 22.51 -24.70 25.50
C THR A 245 22.44 -24.87 23.99
N ILE A 246 21.28 -24.68 23.36
CA ILE A 246 21.07 -25.00 21.94
C ILE A 246 22.10 -24.34 21.01
N LEU A 247 22.43 -23.07 21.26
CA LEU A 247 23.39 -22.31 20.45
C LEU A 247 24.84 -22.82 20.59
N ARG A 248 25.15 -23.52 21.69
CA ARG A 248 26.47 -24.13 21.94
C ARG A 248 26.59 -25.55 21.41
N ARG A 249 25.50 -26.14 20.90
CA ARG A 249 25.53 -27.51 20.38
C ARG A 249 26.29 -27.59 19.06
N PRO A 250 27.03 -28.69 18.82
CA PRO A 250 27.82 -28.85 17.60
C PRO A 250 26.94 -28.76 16.35
N GLY A 251 27.39 -27.97 15.37
CA GLY A 251 26.70 -27.77 14.10
C GLY A 251 25.48 -26.84 14.12
N MET A 252 25.08 -26.28 15.28
CA MET A 252 23.99 -25.29 15.33
C MET A 252 24.40 -23.97 14.66
N ALA A 253 25.62 -23.50 14.94
CA ALA A 253 26.16 -22.28 14.30
C ALA A 253 26.17 -22.40 12.77
N ALA A 254 26.62 -23.53 12.23
CA ALA A 254 26.63 -23.79 10.79
C ALA A 254 25.21 -23.75 10.18
N ARG A 255 24.21 -24.29 10.89
CA ARG A 255 22.80 -24.24 10.46
C ARG A 255 22.23 -22.82 10.46
N VAL A 256 22.52 -22.05 11.51
CA VAL A 256 22.09 -20.64 11.61
C VAL A 256 22.75 -19.79 10.52
N LEU A 257 24.05 -19.98 10.28
CA LEU A 257 24.77 -19.30 9.21
C LEU A 257 24.27 -19.71 7.82
N ALA A 258 24.00 -21.00 7.59
CA ALA A 258 23.42 -21.48 6.34
C ALA A 258 22.03 -20.88 6.09
N PHE A 259 21.17 -20.84 7.11
CA PHE A 259 19.87 -20.19 7.02
C PHE A 259 20.00 -18.68 6.75
N GLY A 260 20.90 -17.99 7.46
CA GLY A 260 21.14 -16.56 7.27
C GLY A 260 21.65 -16.24 5.87
N GLY A 261 22.65 -16.98 5.38
CA GLY A 261 23.20 -16.82 4.03
C GLY A 261 22.18 -17.11 2.94
N ALA A 262 21.43 -18.21 3.05
CA ALA A 262 20.39 -18.55 2.09
C ALA A 262 19.22 -17.54 2.11
N SER A 263 18.81 -17.08 3.30
CA SER A 263 17.78 -16.04 3.42
C SER A 263 18.22 -14.72 2.78
N LEU A 264 19.49 -14.33 2.95
CA LEU A 264 20.03 -13.16 2.28
C LEU A 264 20.00 -13.34 0.76
N ALA A 265 20.44 -14.49 0.24
CA ALA A 265 20.44 -14.77 -1.19
C ALA A 265 19.03 -14.76 -1.82
N VAL A 266 18.04 -15.30 -1.12
CA VAL A 266 16.65 -15.40 -1.63
C VAL A 266 15.88 -14.09 -1.45
N LEU A 267 15.98 -13.43 -0.29
CA LEU A 267 15.14 -12.28 0.04
C LEU A 267 15.72 -10.94 -0.43
N LEU A 268 17.05 -10.80 -0.48
CA LEU A 268 17.69 -9.52 -0.84
C LEU A 268 17.31 -9.03 -2.25
N PRO A 269 17.30 -9.86 -3.31
CA PRO A 269 16.92 -9.38 -4.64
C PRO A 269 15.48 -8.84 -4.70
N ALA A 270 14.56 -9.45 -3.93
CA ALA A 270 13.16 -9.01 -3.86
C ALA A 270 12.97 -7.75 -3.00
N HIS A 271 13.79 -7.54 -1.96
CA HIS A 271 13.63 -6.42 -1.02
C HIS A 271 14.55 -5.23 -1.31
N LEU A 272 15.63 -5.41 -2.07
CA LEU A 272 16.55 -4.33 -2.45
C LEU A 272 15.83 -3.20 -3.21
N PRO A 273 14.93 -3.47 -4.19
CA PRO A 273 14.16 -2.41 -4.86
C PRO A 273 13.31 -1.58 -3.89
N TYR A 274 12.74 -2.19 -2.84
CA TYR A 274 12.02 -1.44 -1.80
C TYR A 274 12.94 -0.50 -1.01
N LEU A 275 14.17 -0.93 -0.71
CA LEU A 275 15.17 -0.07 -0.05
C LEU A 275 15.61 1.08 -0.97
N LEU A 276 15.77 0.82 -2.27
CA LEU A 276 16.09 1.84 -3.27
C LEU A 276 14.95 2.84 -3.39
N VAL A 277 13.70 2.39 -3.53
CA VAL A 277 12.51 3.24 -3.57
C VAL A 277 12.39 4.07 -2.28
N SER A 278 12.54 3.44 -1.11
CA SER A 278 12.44 4.14 0.17
C SER A 278 13.48 5.26 0.28
N ARG A 279 14.71 5.05 -0.20
CA ARG A 279 15.76 6.09 -0.23
C ARG A 279 15.52 7.15 -1.30
N SER A 280 15.23 6.75 -2.53
CA SER A 280 15.03 7.65 -3.66
C SER A 280 13.81 8.55 -3.50
N TRP A 281 12.81 8.11 -2.73
CA TRP A 281 11.57 8.86 -2.52
C TRP A 281 11.36 9.33 -1.08
N HIS A 282 12.26 8.99 -0.15
CA HIS A 282 12.07 9.17 1.29
C HIS A 282 10.71 8.61 1.76
N ALA A 283 10.32 7.47 1.18
CA ALA A 283 9.03 6.85 1.43
C ALA A 283 9.01 6.26 2.84
N ALA A 284 8.33 6.94 3.75
CA ALA A 284 8.07 6.52 5.13
C ALA A 284 6.71 7.07 5.58
N PHE A 285 5.98 6.29 6.39
CA PHE A 285 4.73 6.76 6.97
C PHE A 285 4.99 7.51 8.27
N THR A 286 4.32 8.64 8.47
CA THR A 286 4.41 9.36 9.73
C THR A 286 3.66 8.61 10.83
N THR A 287 4.08 8.79 12.08
CA THR A 287 3.40 8.20 13.24
C THR A 287 1.92 8.61 13.31
N GLY A 288 1.60 9.85 12.92
CA GLY A 288 0.22 10.35 12.86
C GLY A 288 -0.65 9.67 11.80
N ALA A 289 -0.07 9.30 10.65
CA ALA A 289 -0.74 8.50 9.63
C ALA A 289 -0.96 7.06 10.09
N MET A 290 0.08 6.43 10.66
CA MET A 290 -0.01 5.06 11.22
C MET A 290 -1.06 4.96 12.32
N SER A 291 -1.14 5.94 13.23
CA SER A 291 -2.19 5.99 14.27
C SER A 291 -3.61 6.02 13.70
N GLY A 292 -3.82 6.50 12.47
CA GLY A 292 -5.13 6.44 11.80
C GLY A 292 -5.54 5.02 11.39
N PHE A 293 -4.54 4.15 11.19
CA PHE A 293 -4.69 2.76 10.78
C PHE A 293 -4.37 1.75 11.91
N SER A 294 -4.09 2.24 13.12
CA SER A 294 -3.97 1.44 14.33
C SER A 294 -5.29 0.82 14.75
N ALA A 295 -5.21 -0.32 15.42
CA ALA A 295 -6.35 -0.88 16.14
C ALA A 295 -6.71 0.00 17.34
N ASP A 296 -7.98 0.32 17.46
CA ASP A 296 -8.61 0.68 18.73
C ASP A 296 -9.02 -0.60 19.46
N VAL A 297 -9.16 -0.57 20.79
CA VAL A 297 -9.66 -1.70 21.58
C VAL A 297 -11.02 -2.17 21.07
N GLN A 298 -11.93 -1.25 20.69
CA GLN A 298 -13.23 -1.59 20.08
C GLN A 298 -13.14 -2.27 18.69
N SER A 299 -11.98 -2.21 18.02
CA SER A 299 -11.76 -2.91 16.74
C SER A 299 -11.94 -4.42 16.88
N TYR A 300 -11.59 -4.98 18.04
CA TYR A 300 -11.76 -6.39 18.38
C TYR A 300 -13.20 -6.77 18.73
N LEU A 301 -14.10 -5.79 18.82
CA LEU A 301 -15.54 -5.95 18.97
C LEU A 301 -16.31 -5.52 17.72
N SER A 302 -15.60 -5.25 16.61
CA SER A 302 -16.19 -4.72 15.38
C SER A 302 -16.32 -5.82 14.31
N ALA A 303 -17.55 -6.29 14.11
CA ALA A 303 -17.87 -7.38 13.20
C ALA A 303 -17.81 -6.95 11.73
N THR A 304 -17.36 -7.85 10.84
CA THR A 304 -17.47 -7.63 9.39
C THR A 304 -18.89 -7.88 8.88
N GLY A 305 -19.30 -7.14 7.85
CA GLY A 305 -20.63 -7.27 7.24
C GLY A 305 -20.91 -8.64 6.60
N LEU A 306 -19.88 -9.49 6.46
CA LEU A 306 -19.99 -10.85 5.93
C LEU A 306 -20.30 -11.92 6.99
N LEU A 307 -20.43 -11.53 8.26
CA LEU A 307 -20.94 -12.41 9.33
C LEU A 307 -22.46 -12.50 9.34
N ASN A 308 -23.00 -13.39 10.16
CA ASN A 308 -24.44 -13.48 10.41
C ASN A 308 -25.03 -12.13 10.86
N ASP A 309 -26.22 -11.76 10.38
CA ASP A 309 -26.86 -10.48 10.68
C ASP A 309 -27.11 -10.24 12.17
N TRP A 310 -27.34 -11.30 12.95
CA TRP A 310 -27.45 -11.20 14.42
C TRP A 310 -26.13 -10.79 15.06
N TYR A 311 -25.01 -11.35 14.58
CA TYR A 311 -23.68 -10.99 15.05
C TYR A 311 -23.31 -9.57 14.63
N VAL A 312 -23.63 -9.20 13.37
CA VAL A 312 -23.46 -7.83 12.92
C VAL A 312 -24.30 -6.90 13.79
N ALA A 313 -25.58 -7.18 14.06
CA ALA A 313 -26.41 -6.32 14.91
C ALA A 313 -25.84 -6.15 16.33
N LEU A 314 -25.33 -7.22 16.94
CA LEU A 314 -24.80 -7.21 18.31
C LEU A 314 -23.42 -6.55 18.42
N PHE A 315 -22.58 -6.69 17.38
CA PHE A 315 -21.17 -6.28 17.38
C PHE A 315 -20.87 -5.23 16.30
N ARG A 316 -21.89 -4.53 15.79
CA ARG A 316 -21.72 -3.34 14.94
C ARG A 316 -21.36 -2.17 15.85
N SER A 317 -20.10 -2.15 16.25
CA SER A 317 -19.51 -1.00 16.93
C SER A 317 -19.58 0.25 16.02
N VAL A 318 -19.67 1.42 16.66
CA VAL A 318 -19.84 2.77 16.08
C VAL A 318 -18.62 3.18 15.25
N TYR A 319 -18.40 2.53 14.09
CA TYR A 319 -17.30 2.85 13.18
C TYR A 319 -17.82 3.52 11.90
N PRO A 320 -17.23 4.66 11.48
CA PRO A 320 -17.58 5.31 10.23
C PRO A 320 -17.39 4.35 9.04
N ALA A 321 -18.26 4.48 8.04
CA ALA A 321 -18.10 3.82 6.75
C ALA A 321 -16.66 4.04 6.21
N GLY A 322 -15.97 2.95 5.85
CA GLY A 322 -14.59 2.99 5.33
C GLY A 322 -13.50 2.39 6.23
N ALA A 323 -13.81 1.96 7.46
CA ALA A 323 -12.83 1.39 8.40
C ALA A 323 -12.51 -0.12 8.21
N HIS A 324 -12.56 -0.66 6.98
CA HIS A 324 -12.38 -2.10 6.70
C HIS A 324 -11.07 -2.68 7.27
N GLU A 325 -10.01 -1.86 7.32
CA GLU A 325 -8.69 -2.22 7.86
C GLU A 325 -8.68 -2.49 9.38
N ARG A 326 -9.76 -2.14 10.10
CA ARG A 326 -9.87 -2.22 11.57
C ARG A 326 -11.02 -3.12 12.05
N LEU A 327 -11.60 -3.92 11.17
CA LEU A 327 -12.61 -4.92 11.54
C LEU A 327 -11.89 -6.20 12.01
N LEU A 328 -11.58 -6.26 13.31
CA LEU A 328 -10.70 -7.27 13.91
C LEU A 328 -11.44 -8.29 14.80
N PHE A 329 -12.78 -8.26 14.82
CA PHE A 329 -13.57 -9.18 15.63
C PHE A 329 -13.24 -10.65 15.30
N PRO A 330 -12.80 -11.47 16.28
CA PRO A 330 -12.36 -12.84 16.01
C PRO A 330 -13.49 -13.88 15.99
N GLY A 331 -14.73 -13.47 16.25
CA GLY A 331 -15.83 -14.40 16.55
C GLY A 331 -16.01 -14.66 18.04
N LEU A 332 -17.03 -15.42 18.43
CA LEU A 332 -17.24 -15.83 19.84
C LEU A 332 -16.65 -17.23 20.12
N LEU A 333 -16.77 -18.14 19.15
CA LEU A 333 -16.32 -19.52 19.34
C LEU A 333 -14.79 -19.63 19.48
N MET A 334 -14.03 -18.86 18.69
CA MET A 334 -12.57 -18.88 18.76
C MET A 334 -12.05 -18.42 20.13
N PRO A 335 -12.43 -17.24 20.68
CA PRO A 335 -12.05 -16.86 22.03
C PRO A 335 -12.50 -17.85 23.12
N ALA A 336 -13.71 -18.42 23.00
CA ALA A 336 -14.21 -19.41 23.96
C ALA A 336 -13.31 -20.65 24.01
N LEU A 337 -12.95 -21.22 22.86
CA LEU A 337 -12.05 -22.38 22.79
C LEU A 337 -10.62 -22.02 23.21
N LEU A 338 -10.14 -20.82 22.87
CA LEU A 338 -8.84 -20.33 23.32
C LEU A 338 -8.75 -20.25 24.85
N ILE A 339 -9.78 -19.72 25.51
CA ILE A 339 -9.86 -19.65 26.98
C ILE A 339 -9.86 -21.06 27.60
N LEU A 340 -10.65 -21.97 27.02
CA LEU A 340 -10.71 -23.36 27.47
C LEU A 340 -9.35 -24.06 27.31
N GLY A 341 -8.70 -23.95 26.16
CA GLY A 341 -7.38 -24.55 25.92
C GLY A 341 -6.26 -23.95 26.77
N SER A 342 -6.44 -22.72 27.25
CA SER A 342 -5.52 -22.04 28.16
C SER A 342 -5.61 -22.58 29.59
N ARG A 343 -6.79 -23.03 30.03
CA ARG A 343 -7.05 -23.40 31.44
C ARG A 343 -7.07 -24.90 31.69
N LEU A 344 -7.50 -25.70 30.73
CA LEU A 344 -7.89 -27.10 30.98
C LEU A 344 -6.75 -28.08 30.71
N GLY A 345 -6.52 -29.03 31.62
CA GLY A 345 -5.62 -30.17 31.35
C GLY A 345 -6.23 -31.11 30.30
N LEU A 346 -5.36 -31.76 29.52
CA LEU A 346 -5.73 -32.79 28.55
C LEU A 346 -5.05 -34.10 28.92
N ASP A 347 -5.76 -35.20 28.70
CA ASP A 347 -5.23 -36.54 28.89
C ASP A 347 -4.38 -36.91 27.65
N GLY A 348 -3.11 -37.30 27.85
CA GLY A 348 -2.24 -37.79 26.76
C GLY A 348 -1.21 -36.80 26.20
N LEU A 349 -1.25 -35.52 26.59
CA LEU A 349 -0.15 -34.58 26.36
C LEU A 349 0.68 -34.38 27.62
N ALA A 350 2.00 -34.39 27.49
CA ALA A 350 2.89 -34.16 28.62
C ALA A 350 2.63 -32.76 29.22
N PRO A 351 2.42 -32.62 30.55
CA PRO A 351 2.08 -31.33 31.18
C PRO A 351 3.08 -30.21 30.86
N VAL A 352 4.35 -30.56 30.72
CA VAL A 352 5.44 -29.63 30.37
C VAL A 352 5.26 -29.09 28.94
N GLU A 353 4.86 -29.92 27.99
CA GLU A 353 4.68 -29.51 26.59
C GLU A 353 3.44 -28.62 26.43
N CYS A 354 2.33 -28.96 27.08
CA CYS A 354 1.15 -28.10 27.14
C CYS A 354 1.49 -26.72 27.76
N ARG A 355 2.27 -26.70 28.84
CA ARG A 355 2.69 -25.43 29.47
C ARG A 355 3.54 -24.60 28.51
N ARG A 356 4.50 -25.21 27.82
CA ARG A 356 5.35 -24.52 26.84
C ARG A 356 4.55 -23.90 25.71
N LEU A 357 3.66 -24.70 25.11
CA LEU A 357 2.78 -24.27 24.03
C LEU A 357 1.90 -23.10 24.45
N ARG A 358 1.32 -23.15 25.66
CA ARG A 358 0.53 -22.03 26.20
C ARG A 358 1.35 -20.76 26.36
N ILE A 359 2.55 -20.84 26.93
CA ILE A 359 3.38 -19.66 27.16
C ILE A 359 3.75 -19.00 25.84
N VAL A 360 4.24 -19.78 24.86
CA VAL A 360 4.66 -19.20 23.58
C VAL A 360 3.48 -18.66 22.76
N SER A 361 2.33 -19.34 22.77
CA SER A 361 1.10 -18.84 22.15
C SER A 361 0.65 -17.52 22.78
N TRP A 362 0.57 -17.45 24.12
CA TRP A 362 0.17 -16.21 24.81
C TRP A 362 1.18 -15.08 24.64
N LEU A 363 2.49 -15.38 24.60
CA LEU A 363 3.53 -14.40 24.31
C LEU A 363 3.28 -13.75 22.94
N ILE A 364 3.06 -14.54 21.89
CA ILE A 364 2.80 -14.04 20.54
C ILE A 364 1.45 -13.30 20.47
N ILE A 365 0.41 -13.80 21.15
CA ILE A 365 -0.91 -13.12 21.23
C ILE A 365 -0.78 -11.74 21.86
N VAL A 366 -0.12 -11.64 23.02
CA VAL A 366 0.02 -10.37 23.76
C VAL A 366 0.86 -9.37 22.96
N VAL A 367 1.99 -9.81 22.39
CA VAL A 367 2.82 -8.93 21.56
C VAL A 367 2.08 -8.50 20.29
N GLY A 368 1.40 -9.43 19.61
CA GLY A 368 0.58 -9.12 18.44
C GLY A 368 -0.55 -8.12 18.76
N PHE A 369 -1.22 -8.28 19.89
CA PHE A 369 -2.22 -7.34 20.37
C PHE A 369 -1.63 -5.95 20.62
N VAL A 370 -0.54 -5.84 21.38
CA VAL A 370 0.11 -4.55 21.68
C VAL A 370 0.60 -3.86 20.41
N LEU A 371 1.23 -4.60 19.48
CA LEU A 371 1.69 -4.04 18.21
C LEU A 371 0.53 -3.61 17.31
N SER A 372 -0.63 -4.27 17.39
CA SER A 372 -1.82 -3.89 16.62
C SER A 372 -2.35 -2.50 16.96
N LEU A 373 -2.15 -2.04 18.20
CA LEU A 373 -2.52 -0.70 18.67
C LEU A 373 -1.62 0.40 18.07
N GLY A 374 -0.50 0.02 17.45
CA GLY A 374 0.44 0.92 16.76
C GLY A 374 1.19 1.88 17.69
N PRO A 375 1.67 3.03 17.19
CA PRO A 375 2.66 3.85 17.91
C PRO A 375 2.12 4.59 19.14
N ALA A 376 0.82 4.87 19.18
CA ALA A 376 0.17 5.55 20.29
C ALA A 376 -1.20 4.94 20.55
N LEU A 377 -1.59 4.86 21.83
CA LEU A 377 -2.85 4.24 22.24
C LEU A 377 -4.06 5.06 21.72
N VAL A 378 -5.01 4.36 21.12
CA VAL A 378 -6.31 4.90 20.67
C VAL A 378 -7.43 4.21 21.44
N LEU A 379 -8.31 4.98 22.05
CA LEU A 379 -9.45 4.50 22.83
C LEU A 379 -10.73 5.20 22.37
N TRP A 380 -11.71 4.44 21.86
CA TRP A 380 -12.97 4.99 21.35
C TRP A 380 -12.79 6.10 20.31
N GLY A 381 -11.79 5.96 19.43
CA GLY A 381 -11.41 6.95 18.43
C GLY A 381 -10.56 8.11 18.96
N TRP A 382 -10.39 8.25 20.28
CA TRP A 382 -9.57 9.28 20.90
C TRP A 382 -8.10 8.86 20.95
N ARG A 383 -7.21 9.69 20.40
CA ARG A 383 -5.75 9.50 20.49
C ARG A 383 -5.28 10.03 21.84
N THR A 384 -4.88 9.13 22.74
CA THR A 384 -4.49 9.53 24.11
C THR A 384 -3.11 10.16 24.18
N GLY A 385 -2.29 10.00 23.13
CA GLY A 385 -0.89 10.44 23.11
C GLY A 385 0.06 9.54 23.90
N PHE A 386 -0.44 8.50 24.57
CA PHE A 386 0.39 7.56 25.32
C PHE A 386 1.23 6.70 24.35
N PRO A 387 2.57 6.75 24.42
CA PRO A 387 3.44 6.02 23.50
C PRO A 387 3.42 4.51 23.83
N LEU A 388 3.38 3.69 22.78
CA LEU A 388 3.40 2.22 22.88
C LEU A 388 4.72 1.64 22.34
N PRO A 389 5.08 0.37 22.66
CA PRO A 389 6.33 -0.25 22.22
C PRO A 389 6.60 -0.21 20.70
N TYR A 390 5.53 -0.15 19.90
CA TYR A 390 5.64 0.05 18.44
C TYR A 390 6.45 1.30 18.08
N LEU A 391 6.35 2.38 18.86
CA LEU A 391 7.10 3.62 18.64
C LEU A 391 8.61 3.40 18.79
N GLY A 392 9.03 2.55 19.72
CA GLY A 392 10.44 2.15 19.84
C GLY A 392 10.93 1.42 18.59
N LEU A 393 10.12 0.50 18.06
CA LEU A 393 10.44 -0.22 16.81
C LEU A 393 10.50 0.71 15.61
N TYR A 394 9.60 1.70 15.54
CA TYR A 394 9.57 2.72 14.49
C TYR A 394 10.90 3.48 14.37
N TYR A 395 11.53 3.83 15.50
CA TYR A 395 12.81 4.55 15.49
C TYR A 395 14.05 3.64 15.48
N ALA A 396 13.96 2.43 16.05
CA ALA A 396 15.12 1.56 16.24
C ALA A 396 15.33 0.51 15.13
N VAL A 397 14.26 0.07 14.45
CA VAL A 397 14.32 -1.03 13.47
C VAL A 397 14.24 -0.45 12.06
N PRO A 398 15.32 -0.55 11.25
CA PRO A 398 15.29 -0.10 9.86
C PRO A 398 14.14 -0.73 9.07
N GLY A 399 13.43 0.09 8.30
CA GLY A 399 12.28 -0.34 7.48
C GLY A 399 10.95 -0.44 8.23
N TRP A 400 10.91 -0.39 9.57
CA TRP A 400 9.66 -0.46 10.34
C TRP A 400 8.72 0.71 10.03
N ALA A 401 9.27 1.88 9.67
CA ALA A 401 8.52 3.04 9.20
C ALA A 401 7.74 2.81 7.88
N GLY A 402 8.02 1.72 7.16
CA GLY A 402 7.27 1.30 5.96
C GLY A 402 5.92 0.65 6.26
N MET A 403 5.65 0.24 7.50
CA MET A 403 4.41 -0.44 7.91
C MET A 403 3.26 0.57 8.11
N ARG A 404 2.39 0.72 7.10
CA ARG A 404 1.27 1.70 7.13
C ARG A 404 0.15 1.37 8.13
N VAL A 405 -0.19 0.09 8.29
CA VAL A 405 -1.40 -0.39 8.98
C VAL A 405 -1.05 -1.33 10.14
N PRO A 406 -0.78 -0.80 11.36
CA PRO A 406 -0.46 -1.62 12.52
C PRO A 406 -1.57 -2.61 12.88
N ALA A 407 -2.86 -2.28 12.68
CA ALA A 407 -4.00 -3.14 13.02
C ALA A 407 -3.88 -4.58 12.48
N ARG A 408 -3.16 -4.78 11.37
CA ARG A 408 -2.96 -6.08 10.74
C ARG A 408 -2.13 -7.06 11.59
N PHE A 409 -1.43 -6.61 12.65
CA PHE A 409 -0.81 -7.53 13.62
C PHE A 409 -1.83 -8.47 14.31
N ALA A 410 -3.13 -8.22 14.18
CA ALA A 410 -4.19 -9.17 14.54
C ALA A 410 -4.06 -10.55 13.84
N PHE A 411 -3.41 -10.63 12.66
CA PHE A 411 -3.11 -11.90 12.01
C PHE A 411 -2.18 -12.79 12.86
N LEU A 412 -1.29 -12.20 13.68
CA LEU A 412 -0.47 -12.96 14.63
C LEU A 412 -1.29 -13.54 15.78
N ILE A 413 -2.33 -12.82 16.22
CA ILE A 413 -3.21 -13.27 17.29
C ILE A 413 -3.94 -14.55 16.84
N VAL A 414 -4.55 -14.53 15.66
CA VAL A 414 -5.27 -15.71 15.14
C VAL A 414 -4.32 -16.87 14.80
N LEU A 415 -3.08 -16.59 14.34
CA LEU A 415 -2.05 -17.62 14.13
C LEU A 415 -1.66 -18.30 15.45
N ALA A 416 -1.36 -17.51 16.48
CA ALA A 416 -0.94 -18.03 17.79
C ALA A 416 -2.09 -18.64 18.60
N ALA A 417 -3.35 -18.36 18.22
CA ALA A 417 -4.54 -18.99 18.76
C ALA A 417 -4.76 -20.44 18.27
N ILE A 418 -4.14 -20.86 17.15
CA ILE A 418 -4.34 -22.21 16.57
C ILE A 418 -4.11 -23.31 17.61
N PRO A 419 -2.97 -23.36 18.33
CA PRO A 419 -2.74 -24.45 19.26
C PRO A 419 -3.68 -24.38 20.46
N LEU A 420 -3.99 -23.18 20.97
CA LEU A 420 -4.90 -23.01 22.12
C LEU A 420 -6.34 -23.41 21.78
N THR A 421 -6.83 -23.06 20.60
CA THR A 421 -8.18 -23.45 20.16
C THR A 421 -8.27 -24.95 19.91
N ALA A 422 -7.22 -25.58 19.38
CA ALA A 422 -7.14 -27.04 19.25
C ALA A 422 -7.19 -27.73 20.63
N LEU A 423 -6.43 -27.24 21.62
CA LEU A 423 -6.47 -27.76 22.99
C LEU A 423 -7.85 -27.55 23.63
N GLY A 424 -8.49 -26.41 23.39
CA GLY A 424 -9.85 -26.13 23.87
C GLY A 424 -10.89 -27.08 23.27
N ALA A 425 -10.82 -27.32 21.96
CA ALA A 425 -11.69 -28.26 21.27
C ALA A 425 -11.48 -29.69 21.79
N ALA A 426 -10.24 -30.11 22.01
CA ALA A 426 -9.91 -31.40 22.62
C ALA A 426 -10.54 -31.54 24.02
N ALA A 427 -10.43 -30.51 24.86
CA ALA A 427 -10.99 -30.54 26.20
C ALA A 427 -12.53 -30.65 26.22
N VAL A 428 -13.20 -30.00 25.27
CA VAL A 428 -14.66 -30.12 25.10
C VAL A 428 -15.02 -31.54 24.65
N ILE A 429 -14.33 -32.06 23.64
CA ILE A 429 -14.54 -33.41 23.10
C ILE A 429 -14.35 -34.47 24.19
N GLU A 430 -13.25 -34.43 24.94
CA GLU A 430 -12.95 -35.41 26.01
C GLU A 430 -13.98 -35.37 27.14
N ARG A 431 -14.49 -34.19 27.51
CA ARG A 431 -15.51 -34.06 28.55
C ARG A 431 -16.86 -34.59 28.13
N VAL A 432 -17.27 -34.30 26.89
CA VAL A 432 -18.52 -34.84 26.34
C VAL A 432 -18.41 -36.36 26.19
N ALA A 433 -17.29 -36.86 25.67
CA ALA A 433 -17.03 -38.29 25.56
C ALA A 433 -17.10 -38.99 26.93
N ARG A 434 -16.46 -38.44 27.97
CA ARG A 434 -16.51 -39.03 29.33
C ARG A 434 -17.91 -39.06 29.94
N LYS A 435 -18.77 -38.09 29.64
CA LYS A 435 -20.16 -38.08 30.10
C LYS A 435 -21.04 -39.11 29.40
N LEU A 436 -20.63 -39.61 28.24
CA LEU A 436 -21.35 -40.65 27.51
C LEU A 436 -20.99 -42.01 28.11
N GLY A 437 -21.93 -42.67 28.79
CA GLY A 437 -21.70 -43.97 29.44
C GLY A 437 -21.63 -45.19 28.50
N ASN A 438 -21.75 -44.99 27.18
CA ASN A 438 -21.76 -46.08 26.18
C ASN A 438 -20.48 -46.02 25.32
N ALA A 439 -19.76 -47.15 25.21
CA ALA A 439 -18.50 -47.27 24.47
C ALA A 439 -18.59 -46.88 22.99
N ASP A 440 -19.69 -47.17 22.30
CA ASP A 440 -19.88 -46.80 20.90
C ASP A 440 -20.10 -45.29 20.76
N ARG A 441 -20.85 -44.70 21.70
CA ARG A 441 -21.04 -43.23 21.75
C ARG A 441 -19.74 -42.52 22.09
N GLN A 442 -18.90 -43.09 22.95
CA GLN A 442 -17.56 -42.57 23.25
C GLN A 442 -16.65 -42.57 22.02
N ARG A 443 -16.71 -43.61 21.17
CA ARG A 443 -15.97 -43.69 19.91
C ARG A 443 -16.45 -42.68 18.87
N ALA A 444 -17.76 -42.42 18.81
CA ALA A 444 -18.36 -41.46 17.87
C ALA A 444 -18.25 -39.99 18.34
N ALA A 445 -18.13 -39.74 19.65
CA ALA A 445 -18.19 -38.41 20.26
C ALA A 445 -17.21 -37.38 19.65
N PRO A 446 -15.94 -37.71 19.35
CA PRO A 446 -15.03 -36.74 18.74
C PRO A 446 -15.54 -36.20 17.40
N GLY A 447 -16.14 -37.06 16.58
CA GLY A 447 -16.69 -36.66 15.29
C GLY A 447 -17.95 -35.83 15.41
N LEU A 448 -18.89 -36.26 16.26
CA LEU A 448 -20.12 -35.52 16.48
C LEU A 448 -19.85 -34.13 17.07
N VAL A 449 -19.04 -34.05 18.13
CA VAL A 449 -18.72 -32.76 18.80
C VAL A 449 -17.88 -31.88 17.89
N GLY A 450 -16.90 -32.43 17.17
CA GLY A 450 -16.12 -31.69 16.18
C GLY A 450 -17.01 -31.09 15.09
N LEU A 451 -17.95 -31.87 14.54
CA LEU A 451 -18.92 -31.41 13.57
C LEU A 451 -19.86 -30.32 14.13
N VAL A 452 -20.31 -30.48 15.38
CA VAL A 452 -21.13 -29.45 16.06
C VAL A 452 -20.35 -28.15 16.21
N LEU A 453 -19.08 -28.18 16.65
CA LEU A 453 -18.25 -26.99 16.78
C LEU A 453 -18.03 -26.30 15.42
N ILE A 454 -17.76 -27.06 14.36
CA ILE A 454 -17.64 -26.54 13.00
C ILE A 454 -18.96 -25.92 12.54
N THR A 455 -20.09 -26.60 12.78
CA THR A 455 -21.42 -26.10 12.40
C THR A 455 -21.76 -24.81 13.13
N LEU A 456 -21.53 -24.75 14.44
CA LEU A 456 -21.71 -23.53 15.24
C LEU A 456 -20.87 -22.37 14.72
N PHE A 457 -19.64 -22.64 14.29
CA PHE A 457 -18.81 -21.61 13.67
C PHE A 457 -19.39 -21.11 12.35
N PHE A 458 -19.83 -22.01 11.46
CA PHE A 458 -20.44 -21.59 10.19
C PHE A 458 -21.77 -20.87 10.37
N LEU A 459 -22.54 -21.18 11.43
CA LEU A 459 -23.73 -20.42 11.81
C LEU A 459 -23.38 -18.98 12.24
N GLU A 460 -22.29 -18.81 13.00
CA GLU A 460 -21.73 -17.50 13.35
C GLU A 460 -21.27 -16.71 12.11
N LEU A 461 -20.61 -17.38 11.15
CA LEU A 461 -20.20 -16.75 9.89
C LEU A 461 -21.37 -16.41 8.97
N GLY A 462 -22.46 -17.18 9.01
CA GLY A 462 -23.59 -17.05 8.10
C GLY A 462 -23.26 -17.39 6.62
N ALA A 463 -24.31 -17.49 5.82
CA ALA A 463 -24.27 -17.80 4.39
C ALA A 463 -24.66 -16.57 3.56
N LYS A 464 -23.73 -15.63 3.41
CA LYS A 464 -23.88 -14.45 2.55
C LYS A 464 -23.11 -14.66 1.24
N PRO A 465 -23.72 -14.41 0.07
CA PRO A 465 -23.00 -14.51 -1.21
C PRO A 465 -21.90 -13.44 -1.27
N LEU A 466 -20.76 -13.79 -1.86
CA LEU A 466 -19.70 -12.84 -2.08
C LEU A 466 -20.12 -11.78 -3.11
N PRO A 467 -19.79 -10.50 -2.87
CA PRO A 467 -19.96 -9.48 -3.89
C PRO A 467 -18.94 -9.72 -5.00
N LEU A 468 -19.41 -10.00 -6.21
CA LEU A 468 -18.58 -10.22 -7.38
C LEU A 468 -18.73 -9.07 -8.38
N GLN A 469 -17.64 -8.66 -9.00
CA GLN A 469 -17.60 -7.68 -10.08
C GLN A 469 -17.20 -8.34 -11.40
N SER A 470 -17.84 -7.94 -12.50
CA SER A 470 -17.51 -8.43 -13.84
C SER A 470 -16.22 -7.82 -14.33
N VAL A 471 -15.37 -8.64 -14.95
CA VAL A 471 -14.10 -8.20 -15.54
C VAL A 471 -14.03 -8.74 -16.97
N PRO A 472 -13.87 -7.88 -17.98
CA PRO A 472 -13.80 -8.33 -19.38
C PRO A 472 -12.60 -9.26 -19.61
N THR A 473 -12.85 -10.47 -20.13
CA THR A 473 -11.81 -11.44 -20.49
C THR A 473 -11.99 -11.98 -21.90
N GLY A 474 -10.92 -12.54 -22.49
CA GLY A 474 -10.99 -13.20 -23.80
C GLY A 474 -11.55 -12.30 -24.90
N ALA A 475 -12.71 -12.67 -25.46
CA ALA A 475 -13.38 -11.92 -26.54
C ALA A 475 -13.94 -10.57 -26.07
N GLU A 476 -14.27 -10.42 -24.78
CA GLU A 476 -14.84 -9.18 -24.21
C GLU A 476 -13.80 -8.06 -24.05
N ILE A 477 -12.50 -8.38 -24.14
CA ILE A 477 -11.44 -7.36 -24.11
C ILE A 477 -11.63 -6.38 -25.29
N PRO A 478 -11.64 -5.06 -25.06
CA PRO A 478 -11.78 -4.06 -26.12
C PRO A 478 -10.70 -4.20 -27.20
N GLU A 479 -11.08 -3.94 -28.45
CA GLU A 479 -10.22 -4.16 -29.62
C GLU A 479 -8.95 -3.29 -29.60
N VAL A 480 -9.04 -2.07 -29.03
CA VAL A 480 -7.90 -1.15 -28.88
C VAL A 480 -6.71 -1.81 -28.18
N TYR A 481 -6.93 -2.66 -27.17
CA TYR A 481 -5.85 -3.34 -26.45
C TYR A 481 -5.19 -4.46 -27.26
N ARG A 482 -5.97 -5.14 -28.12
CA ARG A 482 -5.40 -6.13 -29.07
C ARG A 482 -4.57 -5.43 -30.14
N TRP A 483 -5.05 -4.28 -30.63
CA TRP A 483 -4.29 -3.44 -31.55
C TRP A 483 -2.98 -2.95 -30.90
N LEU A 484 -3.02 -2.45 -29.66
CA LEU A 484 -1.83 -2.02 -28.92
C LEU A 484 -0.78 -3.12 -28.79
N ALA A 485 -1.18 -4.37 -28.59
CA ALA A 485 -0.26 -5.51 -28.51
C ALA A 485 0.56 -5.75 -29.79
N THR A 486 0.01 -5.38 -30.94
CA THR A 486 0.62 -5.55 -32.27
C THR A 486 1.32 -4.28 -32.77
N ALA A 487 0.64 -3.13 -32.72
CA ALA A 487 1.14 -1.86 -33.24
C ALA A 487 2.28 -1.26 -32.41
N ARG A 488 2.26 -1.52 -31.09
CA ARG A 488 3.29 -1.12 -30.12
C ARG A 488 3.85 0.30 -30.31
N PRO A 489 3.01 1.36 -30.22
CA PRO A 489 3.45 2.74 -30.43
C PRO A 489 4.48 3.25 -29.41
N GLY A 490 4.71 2.53 -28.30
CA GLY A 490 5.64 2.92 -27.23
C GLY A 490 4.90 3.19 -25.92
N PRO A 491 5.45 4.01 -25.01
CA PRO A 491 4.75 4.40 -23.78
C PRO A 491 3.43 5.12 -24.10
N ILE A 492 2.37 4.81 -23.37
CA ILE A 492 1.04 5.39 -23.62
C ILE A 492 0.44 6.04 -22.37
N ILE A 493 -0.59 6.83 -22.60
CA ILE A 493 -1.53 7.28 -21.58
C ILE A 493 -2.96 7.07 -22.09
N GLU A 494 -3.84 6.65 -21.18
CA GLU A 494 -5.26 6.44 -21.41
C GLU A 494 -6.07 7.54 -20.69
N ILE A 495 -7.07 8.10 -21.36
CA ILE A 495 -7.89 9.23 -20.90
C ILE A 495 -9.37 8.82 -20.94
N PRO A 496 -10.19 9.11 -19.91
CA PRO A 496 -9.91 9.98 -18.76
C PRO A 496 -9.04 9.33 -17.67
N LEU A 497 -8.28 10.16 -16.95
CA LEU A 497 -7.55 9.73 -15.74
C LEU A 497 -8.49 9.70 -14.53
N ASP A 498 -8.62 8.52 -13.92
CA ASP A 498 -9.30 8.35 -12.63
C ASP A 498 -8.54 7.28 -11.82
N PRO A 499 -7.77 7.67 -10.78
CA PRO A 499 -6.97 6.74 -10.00
C PRO A 499 -7.75 5.60 -9.33
N PHE A 500 -9.06 5.78 -9.09
CA PHE A 500 -9.87 4.85 -8.30
C PHE A 500 -10.80 3.97 -9.14
N ALA A 501 -11.03 4.31 -10.41
CA ALA A 501 -11.85 3.49 -11.30
C ALA A 501 -11.14 3.21 -12.62
N ALA A 502 -11.00 4.22 -13.48
CA ALA A 502 -10.53 4.03 -14.85
C ALA A 502 -9.08 3.51 -14.90
N ASP A 503 -8.17 4.07 -14.09
CA ASP A 503 -6.75 3.73 -14.13
C ASP A 503 -6.47 2.27 -13.72
N GLN A 504 -7.27 1.71 -12.82
CA GLN A 504 -7.16 0.30 -12.43
C GLN A 504 -7.59 -0.63 -13.56
N LYS A 505 -8.63 -0.24 -14.32
CA LYS A 505 -9.09 -0.94 -15.51
C LYS A 505 -8.07 -0.89 -16.64
N TYR A 506 -7.46 0.27 -16.89
CA TYR A 506 -6.38 0.43 -17.88
C TYR A 506 -5.15 -0.40 -17.51
N LEU A 507 -4.76 -0.37 -16.23
CA LEU A 507 -3.67 -1.21 -15.72
C LEU A 507 -3.97 -2.70 -15.96
N TYR A 508 -5.18 -3.16 -15.67
CA TYR A 508 -5.60 -4.52 -15.97
C TYR A 508 -5.51 -4.85 -17.47
N PHE A 509 -6.00 -3.99 -18.36
CA PHE A 509 -5.93 -4.24 -19.80
C PHE A 509 -4.51 -4.18 -20.36
N SER A 510 -3.59 -3.52 -19.66
CA SER A 510 -2.18 -3.54 -20.03
C SER A 510 -1.56 -4.94 -19.99
N THR A 511 -2.18 -5.91 -19.31
CA THR A 511 -1.78 -7.33 -19.36
C THR A 511 -1.85 -7.94 -20.77
N VAL A 512 -2.53 -7.29 -21.71
CA VAL A 512 -2.64 -7.74 -23.11
C VAL A 512 -1.42 -7.33 -23.94
N HIS A 513 -0.85 -6.16 -23.67
CA HIS A 513 0.19 -5.56 -24.52
C HIS A 513 1.53 -5.29 -23.82
N TRP A 514 1.54 -5.21 -22.49
CA TRP A 514 2.72 -4.99 -21.62
C TRP A 514 3.56 -3.75 -21.95
N GLN A 515 2.98 -2.78 -22.65
CA GLN A 515 3.65 -1.50 -22.95
C GLN A 515 3.64 -0.62 -21.70
N PRO A 516 4.65 0.25 -21.51
CA PRO A 516 4.65 1.22 -20.42
C PRO A 516 3.43 2.14 -20.49
N ILE A 517 2.76 2.36 -19.36
CA ILE A 517 1.61 3.24 -19.22
C ILE A 517 1.87 4.27 -18.11
N ILE A 518 1.43 5.51 -18.32
CA ILE A 518 1.38 6.55 -17.26
C ILE A 518 0.30 6.19 -16.21
N ASN A 519 -0.75 5.49 -16.66
CA ASN A 519 -1.87 5.08 -15.83
C ASN A 519 -1.46 4.06 -14.75
N GLY A 520 -2.43 3.71 -13.92
CA GLY A 520 -2.25 2.84 -12.76
C GLY A 520 -2.13 3.63 -11.46
N SER A 521 -2.45 2.94 -10.38
CA SER A 521 -2.34 3.41 -9.00
C SER A 521 -1.89 2.23 -8.12
N SER A 522 -1.11 2.54 -7.10
CA SER A 522 -0.37 1.57 -6.28
C SER A 522 -0.40 2.00 -4.81
N GLY A 523 0.17 1.19 -3.91
CA GLY A 523 0.22 1.50 -2.47
C GLY A 523 1.00 2.77 -2.11
N PHE A 524 1.88 3.23 -3.00
CA PHE A 524 2.65 4.47 -2.91
C PHE A 524 2.56 5.24 -4.24
N THR A 525 2.26 6.54 -4.17
CA THR A 525 2.22 7.42 -5.34
C THR A 525 3.31 8.49 -5.24
N PRO A 526 4.30 8.50 -6.14
CA PRO A 526 5.33 9.52 -6.17
C PRO A 526 4.74 10.94 -6.38
N PRO A 527 5.14 11.95 -5.59
CA PRO A 527 4.54 13.29 -5.68
C PRO A 527 4.67 13.98 -7.05
N ASN A 528 5.81 13.79 -7.73
CA ASN A 528 6.03 14.35 -9.07
C ASN A 528 5.22 13.63 -10.15
N HIS A 529 4.95 12.34 -9.98
CA HIS A 529 4.10 11.56 -10.87
C HIS A 529 2.63 12.00 -10.75
N GLU A 530 2.12 12.22 -9.54
CA GLU A 530 0.77 12.75 -9.30
C GLU A 530 0.56 14.13 -9.95
N ALA A 531 1.57 15.00 -9.85
CA ALA A 531 1.55 16.31 -10.49
C ALA A 531 1.49 16.20 -12.02
N VAL A 532 2.22 15.24 -12.61
CA VAL A 532 2.20 14.98 -14.04
C VAL A 532 0.85 14.42 -14.49
N LYS A 533 0.28 13.45 -13.78
CA LYS A 533 -1.08 12.95 -14.08
C LYS A 533 -2.11 14.07 -14.01
N SER A 534 -2.04 14.93 -13.00
CA SER A 534 -2.94 16.08 -12.88
C SER A 534 -2.85 17.02 -14.07
N LEU A 535 -1.64 17.26 -14.60
CA LEU A 535 -1.46 18.05 -15.82
C LEU A 535 -1.96 17.31 -17.06
N LEU A 536 -1.62 16.04 -17.23
CA LEU A 536 -2.02 15.24 -18.40
C LEU A 536 -3.53 14.97 -18.44
N ALA A 537 -4.24 15.07 -17.32
CA ALA A 537 -5.71 15.04 -17.29
C ALA A 537 -6.34 16.20 -18.10
N THR A 538 -5.60 17.28 -18.35
CA THR A 538 -6.05 18.43 -19.15
C THR A 538 -5.83 18.25 -20.66
N LEU A 539 -5.35 17.08 -21.10
CA LEU A 539 -5.26 16.76 -22.53
C LEU A 539 -6.64 16.95 -23.21
N PRO A 540 -6.65 17.49 -24.45
CA PRO A 540 -5.51 17.71 -25.34
C PRO A 540 -4.92 19.13 -25.32
N ASN A 541 -4.93 19.82 -24.17
CA ASN A 541 -4.31 21.14 -24.02
C ASN A 541 -2.83 21.14 -24.52
N PRO A 542 -2.38 22.19 -25.26
CA PRO A 542 -1.01 22.28 -25.78
C PRO A 542 0.10 22.04 -24.74
N ARG A 543 -0.04 22.55 -23.52
CA ARG A 543 0.95 22.36 -22.45
C ARG A 543 1.03 20.90 -22.02
N ALA A 544 -0.11 20.23 -21.87
CA ALA A 544 -0.14 18.81 -21.54
C ALA A 544 0.43 17.94 -22.67
N LEU A 545 0.22 18.33 -23.94
CA LEU A 545 0.83 17.67 -25.10
C LEU A 545 2.35 17.84 -25.14
N GLU A 546 2.87 19.03 -24.81
CA GLU A 546 4.32 19.25 -24.71
C GLU A 546 4.93 18.35 -23.63
N TYR A 547 4.28 18.22 -22.47
CA TYR A 547 4.72 17.31 -21.41
C TYR A 547 4.65 15.84 -21.84
N ALA A 548 3.56 15.42 -22.48
CA ALA A 548 3.44 14.07 -23.03
C ALA A 548 4.58 13.75 -24.01
N ALA A 549 4.92 14.69 -24.88
CA ALA A 549 6.03 14.58 -25.82
C ALA A 549 7.38 14.52 -25.12
N ALA A 550 7.62 15.36 -24.11
CA ALA A 550 8.87 15.40 -23.35
C ALA A 550 9.12 14.13 -22.52
N LEU A 551 8.05 13.49 -22.03
CA LEU A 551 8.11 12.18 -21.37
C LEU A 551 8.38 11.03 -22.34
N GLY A 552 8.30 11.29 -23.66
CA GLY A 552 8.48 10.29 -24.71
C GLY A 552 7.28 9.37 -24.89
N LEU A 553 6.06 9.86 -24.63
CA LEU A 553 4.85 9.11 -24.97
C LEU A 553 4.77 8.91 -26.48
N GLY A 554 4.37 7.72 -26.92
CA GLY A 554 4.14 7.38 -28.32
C GLY A 554 2.68 7.54 -28.75
N ALA A 555 1.74 7.31 -27.83
CA ALA A 555 0.32 7.45 -28.11
C ALA A 555 -0.53 7.89 -26.90
N ILE A 556 -1.67 8.51 -27.20
CA ILE A 556 -2.74 8.81 -26.25
C ILE A 556 -3.98 8.02 -26.68
N VAL A 557 -4.51 7.17 -25.80
CA VAL A 557 -5.77 6.46 -25.99
C VAL A 557 -6.88 7.27 -25.32
N VAL A 558 -7.94 7.54 -26.05
CA VAL A 558 -9.06 8.35 -25.59
C VAL A 558 -10.33 7.52 -25.63
N HIS A 559 -10.88 7.23 -24.46
CA HIS A 559 -12.16 6.52 -24.30
C HIS A 559 -13.30 7.53 -24.34
N THR A 560 -13.75 7.88 -25.54
CA THR A 560 -14.68 9.00 -25.77
C THR A 560 -16.03 8.81 -25.07
N ARG A 561 -16.44 7.56 -24.85
CA ARG A 561 -17.65 7.19 -24.08
C ARG A 561 -17.57 7.64 -22.62
N ASP A 562 -16.40 7.58 -22.02
CA ASP A 562 -16.17 7.86 -20.59
C ASP A 562 -15.85 9.35 -20.32
N LEU A 563 -15.74 10.16 -21.39
CA LEU A 563 -15.54 11.60 -21.28
C LEU A 563 -16.84 12.36 -20.96
N THR A 564 -16.70 13.46 -20.22
CA THR A 564 -17.77 14.45 -20.10
C THR A 564 -18.09 15.09 -21.46
N PRO A 565 -19.33 15.61 -21.67
CA PRO A 565 -19.68 16.29 -22.92
C PRO A 565 -18.68 17.39 -23.30
N ALA A 566 -18.31 18.24 -22.34
CA ALA A 566 -17.32 19.29 -22.53
C ALA A 566 -15.93 18.74 -22.91
N ALA A 567 -15.46 17.65 -22.29
CA ALA A 567 -14.20 17.03 -22.66
C ALA A 567 -14.25 16.43 -24.07
N ARG A 568 -15.35 15.80 -24.45
CA ARG A 568 -15.56 15.24 -25.80
C ARG A 568 -15.53 16.33 -26.87
N GLU A 569 -16.17 17.47 -26.60
CA GLU A 569 -16.14 18.63 -27.48
C GLU A 569 -14.71 19.18 -27.65
N ARG A 570 -13.94 19.31 -26.55
CA ARG A 570 -12.51 19.70 -26.61
C ARG A 570 -11.68 18.78 -27.50
N TRP A 571 -11.84 17.46 -27.35
CA TRP A 571 -11.13 16.49 -28.19
C TRP A 571 -11.54 16.60 -29.67
N THR A 572 -12.84 16.77 -29.94
CA THR A 572 -13.37 16.93 -31.31
C THR A 572 -12.87 18.21 -31.97
N ALA A 573 -12.84 19.33 -31.22
CA ALA A 573 -12.32 20.60 -31.69
C ALA A 573 -10.82 20.51 -32.01
N ARG A 574 -10.04 19.85 -31.14
CA ARG A 574 -8.59 19.67 -31.36
C ARG A 574 -8.28 18.83 -32.58
N GLU A 575 -9.08 17.80 -32.84
CA GLU A 575 -8.90 16.94 -34.01
C GLU A 575 -9.14 17.67 -35.34
N ARG A 576 -10.02 18.68 -35.36
CA ARG A 576 -10.34 19.47 -36.57
C ARG A 576 -9.47 20.71 -36.75
N GLY A 577 -8.71 21.11 -35.73
CA GLY A 577 -7.93 22.35 -35.74
C GLY A 577 -6.62 22.27 -36.55
N ARG A 578 -5.99 23.44 -36.77
CA ARG A 578 -4.73 23.60 -37.53
C ARG A 578 -3.51 22.84 -36.96
N SER A 579 -3.58 22.42 -35.69
CA SER A 579 -2.57 21.60 -35.01
C SER A 579 -3.17 20.25 -34.59
N ALA A 580 -3.92 19.63 -35.50
CA ALA A 580 -4.60 18.36 -35.28
C ALA A 580 -3.64 17.27 -34.81
N LEU A 581 -4.04 16.53 -33.79
CA LEU A 581 -3.35 15.31 -33.40
C LEU A 581 -3.56 14.25 -34.46
N ARG A 582 -2.47 13.63 -34.92
CA ARG A 582 -2.54 12.55 -35.91
C ARG A 582 -3.21 11.32 -35.30
N ARG A 583 -4.40 10.97 -35.77
CA ARG A 583 -5.08 9.73 -35.41
C ARG A 583 -4.30 8.52 -35.94
N LEU A 584 -4.02 7.55 -35.06
CA LEU A 584 -3.37 6.27 -35.38
C LEU A 584 -4.38 5.17 -35.68
N ALA A 585 -5.45 5.11 -34.90
CA ALA A 585 -6.51 4.12 -35.03
C ALA A 585 -7.80 4.59 -34.32
N ALA A 586 -8.94 3.97 -34.63
CA ALA A 586 -10.20 4.17 -33.93
C ALA A 586 -11.00 2.85 -33.90
N PHE A 587 -11.62 2.57 -32.77
CA PHE A 587 -12.36 1.34 -32.48
C PHE A 587 -13.65 1.69 -31.72
N GLY A 588 -14.73 2.01 -32.44
CA GLY A 588 -15.96 2.51 -31.83
C GLY A 588 -15.71 3.79 -31.04
N ASP A 589 -15.88 3.73 -29.72
CA ASP A 589 -15.69 4.87 -28.82
C ASP A 589 -14.22 5.09 -28.39
N ASP A 590 -13.30 4.21 -28.78
CA ASP A 590 -11.88 4.33 -28.44
C ASP A 590 -11.09 4.92 -29.61
N VAL A 591 -10.37 6.03 -29.39
CA VAL A 591 -9.54 6.67 -30.42
C VAL A 591 -8.10 6.77 -29.95
N VAL A 592 -7.15 6.41 -30.82
CA VAL A 592 -5.71 6.48 -30.51
C VAL A 592 -5.07 7.60 -31.32
N TYR A 593 -4.39 8.51 -30.63
CA TYR A 593 -3.66 9.64 -31.23
C TYR A 593 -2.15 9.46 -31.05
N ALA A 594 -1.36 9.84 -32.06
CA ALA A 594 0.08 9.92 -31.95
C ALA A 594 0.49 11.15 -31.13
N VAL A 595 1.51 10.99 -30.29
CA VAL A 595 2.17 12.11 -29.62
C VAL A 595 3.34 12.57 -30.48
N PRO A 596 3.44 13.87 -30.83
CA PRO A 596 4.57 14.36 -31.60
C PRO A 596 5.85 14.32 -30.76
N PRO A 597 7.03 14.11 -31.35
CA PRO A 597 8.29 14.18 -30.62
C PRO A 597 8.58 15.63 -30.16
N ALA A 598 9.17 15.77 -28.98
CA ALA A 598 9.68 17.05 -28.48
C ALA A 598 11.21 17.04 -28.36
N THR A 599 11.84 18.18 -28.61
CA THR A 599 13.26 18.38 -28.34
C THR A 599 13.45 18.63 -26.85
N THR A 600 14.16 17.73 -26.17
CA THR A 600 14.38 17.83 -24.72
C THR A 600 15.80 18.25 -24.35
N THR A 601 15.96 18.79 -23.13
CA THR A 601 17.26 19.09 -22.51
C THR A 601 17.28 18.60 -21.07
N SER A 602 18.47 18.26 -20.56
CA SER A 602 18.69 17.93 -19.14
C SER A 602 19.25 19.10 -18.34
N GLN A 603 19.65 20.19 -19.02
CA GLN A 603 20.17 21.39 -18.37
C GLN A 603 19.05 22.15 -17.69
N LEU A 604 19.20 22.36 -16.39
CA LEU A 604 18.23 23.04 -15.54
C LEU A 604 18.82 24.36 -15.07
N SER A 605 18.06 25.44 -15.22
CA SER A 605 18.34 26.73 -14.59
C SER A 605 17.31 27.00 -13.51
N GLY A 606 17.68 27.86 -12.55
CA GLY A 606 16.74 28.30 -11.55
C GLY A 606 17.31 29.40 -10.66
N ARG A 607 16.43 29.95 -9.84
CA ARG A 607 16.74 31.01 -8.89
C ARG A 607 15.96 30.81 -7.60
N LEU A 608 16.50 31.40 -6.54
CA LEU A 608 15.87 31.38 -5.23
C LEU A 608 14.97 32.61 -5.06
N GLU A 609 13.68 32.37 -4.85
CA GLU A 609 12.67 33.38 -4.60
C GLU A 609 12.53 33.61 -3.09
N THR A 610 13.38 34.48 -2.55
CA THR A 610 13.39 34.82 -1.12
C THR A 610 13.06 36.29 -0.89
N PRO A 611 12.38 36.60 0.23
CA PRO A 611 12.30 37.97 0.70
C PRO A 611 13.67 38.48 1.18
N ASP A 612 13.78 39.79 1.35
CA ASP A 612 14.98 40.44 1.89
C ASP A 612 15.17 40.14 3.40
N TRP A 613 14.10 39.71 4.09
CA TRP A 613 14.15 39.32 5.49
C TRP A 613 13.22 38.15 5.80
N ILE A 614 13.59 37.35 6.80
CA ILE A 614 12.77 36.26 7.35
C ILE A 614 12.79 36.27 8.88
N SER A 615 11.80 35.64 9.50
CA SER A 615 11.79 35.45 10.95
C SER A 615 12.68 34.26 11.34
N ASN A 616 13.38 34.35 12.48
CA ASN A 616 14.01 33.18 13.11
C ASN A 616 13.00 32.29 13.87
N ALA A 617 11.74 32.71 13.97
CA ALA A 617 10.70 31.96 14.64
C ALA A 617 10.10 30.92 13.69
N GLY A 618 10.55 29.68 13.80
CA GLY A 618 10.04 28.55 13.03
C GLY A 618 10.68 28.42 11.64
N SER A 619 10.00 27.73 10.73
CA SER A 619 10.47 27.51 9.36
C SER A 619 9.90 28.55 8.40
N ALA A 620 10.71 29.01 7.45
CA ALA A 620 10.27 29.89 6.37
C ALA A 620 10.03 29.07 5.09
N LEU A 621 8.89 29.27 4.42
CA LEU A 621 8.58 28.59 3.16
C LEU A 621 8.87 29.53 1.98
N VAL A 622 10.02 29.35 1.32
CA VAL A 622 10.44 30.21 0.20
C VAL A 622 10.32 29.48 -1.14
N GLY A 623 10.50 30.18 -2.26
CA GLY A 623 10.38 29.59 -3.58
C GLY A 623 11.72 29.17 -4.19
N LEU A 624 11.72 28.05 -4.89
CA LEU A 624 12.71 27.66 -5.89
C LEU A 624 12.04 27.78 -7.25
N ALA A 625 12.35 28.84 -8.00
CA ALA A 625 11.89 29.01 -9.36
C ALA A 625 12.83 28.26 -10.30
N LEU A 626 12.31 27.25 -10.99
CA LEU A 626 13.01 26.49 -12.01
C LEU A 626 12.58 27.00 -13.38
N GLU A 627 13.54 27.22 -14.27
CA GLU A 627 13.33 27.84 -15.57
C GLU A 627 13.68 26.84 -16.67
N GLY A 628 12.71 26.58 -17.55
CA GLY A 628 12.92 25.82 -18.78
C GLY A 628 13.69 26.63 -19.82
N ALA A 629 14.40 25.94 -20.72
CA ALA A 629 15.12 26.58 -21.81
C ALA A 629 14.15 27.29 -22.78
N PRO A 630 14.58 28.32 -23.53
CA PRO A 630 13.69 29.10 -24.38
C PRO A 630 12.95 28.30 -25.46
N ASP A 631 13.57 27.24 -25.98
CA ASP A 631 13.16 26.49 -27.17
C ASP A 631 13.05 24.97 -26.94
N ARG A 632 13.36 24.50 -25.73
CA ARG A 632 13.44 23.07 -25.39
C ARG A 632 12.78 22.79 -24.07
N THR A 633 12.00 21.72 -24.03
CA THR A 633 11.39 21.21 -22.80
C THR A 633 12.47 20.54 -21.95
N TRP A 634 12.58 20.92 -20.68
CA TRP A 634 13.45 20.19 -19.77
C TRP A 634 12.79 18.86 -19.38
N SER A 635 13.54 17.76 -19.45
CA SER A 635 13.09 16.45 -18.99
C SER A 635 13.97 15.98 -17.83
N HIS A 636 13.33 15.45 -16.80
CA HIS A 636 14.02 14.98 -15.62
C HIS A 636 14.96 13.81 -15.96
N PRO A 637 16.27 13.91 -15.66
CA PRO A 637 17.20 12.84 -15.94
C PRO A 637 17.00 11.68 -14.96
N ARG A 638 17.05 10.45 -15.47
CA ARG A 638 17.01 9.24 -14.64
C ARG A 638 18.26 9.13 -13.73
N PRO A 639 18.16 8.51 -12.54
CA PRO A 639 16.94 7.94 -11.96
C PRO A 639 15.95 9.02 -11.47
N ASN A 640 14.65 8.72 -11.52
CA ASN A 640 13.63 9.56 -10.91
C ASN A 640 13.62 9.40 -9.38
N GLY A 641 13.31 10.49 -8.68
CA GLY A 641 13.30 10.53 -7.22
C GLY A 641 13.29 11.96 -6.71
N VAL A 642 13.39 12.12 -5.39
CA VAL A 642 13.62 13.43 -4.80
C VAL A 642 15.08 13.85 -4.99
N SER A 643 15.30 15.12 -5.30
CA SER A 643 16.64 15.69 -5.37
C SER A 643 17.03 16.29 -4.02
N GLU A 644 18.24 15.99 -3.55
CA GLU A 644 18.79 16.61 -2.34
C GLU A 644 19.24 18.04 -2.66
N ALA A 645 18.64 19.00 -1.97
CA ALA A 645 19.07 20.40 -1.94
C ALA A 645 19.91 20.66 -0.68
N VAL A 646 21.10 21.21 -0.88
CA VAL A 646 21.99 21.64 0.20
C VAL A 646 21.81 23.14 0.39
N VAL A 647 21.44 23.53 1.61
CA VAL A 647 21.24 24.93 2.00
C VAL A 647 22.30 25.31 3.02
N GLU A 648 23.12 26.30 2.68
CA GLU A 648 24.19 26.82 3.51
C GLU A 648 23.90 28.27 3.89
N TRP A 649 23.96 28.57 5.18
CA TRP A 649 23.87 29.91 5.73
C TRP A 649 25.25 30.33 6.21
N SER A 650 25.77 31.46 5.71
CA SER A 650 27.04 32.05 6.16
C SER A 650 26.76 33.41 6.78
N ALA A 651 27.17 33.64 8.03
CA ALA A 651 27.04 34.96 8.67
C ALA A 651 27.92 35.99 7.96
N SER A 652 27.42 37.22 7.78
CA SER A 652 28.20 38.29 7.12
C SER A 652 29.40 38.75 7.94
N THR A 653 29.42 38.49 9.26
CA THR A 653 30.44 38.95 10.23
C THR A 653 31.48 37.88 10.59
N GLY A 654 31.41 36.65 10.05
CA GLY A 654 32.36 35.58 10.40
C GLY A 654 32.02 34.19 9.86
N ARG A 655 32.83 33.19 10.24
CA ARG A 655 32.87 31.82 9.67
C ARG A 655 31.73 30.88 10.13
N GLN A 656 30.66 31.39 10.74
CA GLN A 656 29.55 30.53 11.17
C GLN A 656 28.76 30.06 9.95
N ILE A 657 28.95 28.79 9.59
CA ILE A 657 28.24 28.13 8.49
C ILE A 657 27.27 27.12 9.09
N THR A 658 25.98 27.30 8.83
CA THR A 658 24.97 26.27 9.13
C THR A 658 24.53 25.63 7.83
N THR A 659 24.72 24.31 7.72
CA THR A 659 24.33 23.54 6.56
C THR A 659 23.14 22.66 6.91
N SER A 660 22.13 22.66 6.03
CA SER A 660 20.97 21.79 6.12
C SER A 660 20.71 21.12 4.78
N ARG A 661 20.07 19.96 4.81
CA ARG A 661 19.69 19.18 3.63
C ARG A 661 18.19 19.09 3.56
N LEU A 662 17.65 19.35 2.37
CA LEU A 662 16.23 19.32 2.06
C LEU A 662 16.00 18.37 0.90
N PHE A 663 14.85 17.72 0.85
CA PHE A 663 14.47 16.85 -0.25
C PHE A 663 13.40 17.53 -1.10
N VAL A 664 13.69 17.70 -2.39
CA VAL A 664 12.87 18.45 -3.33
C VAL A 664 12.36 17.50 -4.41
N PRO A 665 11.05 17.23 -4.49
CA PRO A 665 10.47 16.47 -5.58
C PRO A 665 10.42 17.35 -6.83
N LEU A 666 11.45 17.28 -7.66
CA LEU A 666 11.48 17.99 -8.94
C LEU A 666 10.39 17.44 -9.87
N PRO A 667 9.80 18.29 -10.73
CA PRO A 667 8.85 17.83 -11.76
C PRO A 667 9.54 16.86 -12.72
N LEU A 668 8.76 16.05 -13.45
CA LEU A 668 9.32 15.17 -14.48
C LEU A 668 9.64 15.91 -15.80
N ALA A 669 8.97 17.03 -16.04
CA ALA A 669 9.24 17.91 -17.16
C ALA A 669 8.92 19.38 -16.82
N ILE A 670 9.56 20.30 -17.53
CA ILE A 670 9.28 21.75 -17.49
C ILE A 670 9.23 22.24 -18.93
N GLY A 671 8.13 22.86 -19.34
CA GLY A 671 7.91 23.40 -20.68
C GLY A 671 8.98 24.39 -21.13
N ALA A 672 9.10 24.58 -22.45
CA ALA A 672 9.96 25.60 -23.02
C ALA A 672 9.50 27.00 -22.57
N ALA A 673 10.46 27.82 -22.12
CA ALA A 673 10.23 29.13 -21.52
C ALA A 673 9.18 29.12 -20.38
N GLU A 674 9.01 27.97 -19.71
CA GLU A 674 8.17 27.84 -18.52
C GLU A 674 8.98 28.13 -17.26
N THR A 675 8.34 28.75 -16.27
CA THR A 675 8.89 28.85 -14.92
C THR A 675 8.01 28.08 -13.95
N VAL A 676 8.59 27.11 -13.24
CA VAL A 676 7.92 26.30 -12.23
C VAL A 676 8.45 26.66 -10.84
N ALA A 677 7.55 27.11 -9.96
CA ALA A 677 7.87 27.41 -8.58
C ALA A 677 7.67 26.19 -7.67
N LEU A 678 8.71 25.77 -6.96
CA LEU A 678 8.68 24.73 -5.94
C LEU A 678 8.88 25.33 -4.54
N PRO A 679 8.14 24.89 -3.52
CA PRO A 679 8.37 25.32 -2.15
C PRO A 679 9.65 24.70 -1.56
N LEU A 680 10.46 25.52 -0.88
CA LEU A 680 11.56 25.10 -0.02
C LEU A 680 11.29 25.54 1.42
N GLN A 681 11.18 24.56 2.33
CA GLN A 681 11.03 24.82 3.75
C GLN A 681 12.41 24.99 4.39
N LEU A 682 12.80 26.24 4.62
CA LEU A 682 14.07 26.60 5.23
C LEU A 682 13.95 26.63 6.75
N SER A 683 15.05 26.26 7.42
CA SER A 683 15.26 26.47 8.85
C SER A 683 16.24 27.63 9.03
N PRO A 684 15.77 28.85 9.32
CA PRO A 684 16.64 30.01 9.50
C PRO A 684 17.57 29.83 10.71
N PRO A 685 18.77 30.45 10.71
CA PRO A 685 19.62 30.52 11.88
C PRO A 685 18.88 31.07 13.11
N ALA A 686 19.14 30.49 14.29
CA ALA A 686 18.48 30.91 15.52
C ALA A 686 18.85 32.35 15.94
N GLN A 687 20.07 32.79 15.62
CA GLN A 687 20.54 34.13 15.93
C GLN A 687 20.08 35.12 14.84
N PRO A 688 19.44 36.23 15.22
CA PRO A 688 19.17 37.32 14.28
C PRO A 688 20.47 37.92 13.72
N GLY A 689 20.44 38.36 12.47
CA GLY A 689 21.61 38.91 11.78
C GLY A 689 21.48 38.87 10.26
N ARG A 690 22.50 39.36 9.55
CA ARG A 690 22.59 39.25 8.10
C ARG A 690 23.35 37.98 7.71
N TYR A 691 22.76 37.23 6.78
CA TYR A 691 23.33 35.98 6.29
C TYR A 691 23.32 35.92 4.77
N THR A 692 24.36 35.33 4.20
CA THR A 692 24.34 34.86 2.82
C THR A 692 23.80 33.43 2.79
N ILE A 693 22.72 33.21 2.05
CA ILE A 693 22.19 31.88 1.77
C ILE A 693 22.72 31.38 0.42
N ARG A 694 23.22 30.15 0.40
CA ARG A 694 23.56 29.40 -0.83
C ARG A 694 22.71 28.15 -0.89
N VAL A 695 22.11 27.91 -2.04
CA VAL A 695 21.30 26.72 -2.30
C VAL A 695 21.85 26.04 -3.54
N SER A 696 22.12 24.74 -3.44
CA SER A 696 22.54 23.92 -4.56
C SER A 696 21.79 22.59 -4.57
N LEU A 697 21.61 22.02 -5.76
CA LEU A 697 21.12 20.67 -5.98
C LEU A 697 22.24 19.90 -6.69
N PRO A 698 23.21 19.32 -5.94
CA PRO A 698 24.41 18.73 -6.53
C PRO A 698 24.12 17.61 -7.53
N THR A 699 23.09 16.80 -7.25
CA THR A 699 22.63 15.70 -8.12
C THR A 699 22.09 16.17 -9.47
N ARG A 700 21.82 17.47 -9.62
CA ARG A 700 21.30 18.10 -10.84
C ARG A 700 22.22 19.19 -11.38
N SER A 701 23.45 19.29 -10.85
CA SER A 701 24.44 20.30 -11.25
C SER A 701 23.88 21.73 -11.24
N LEU A 702 22.91 22.01 -10.35
CA LEU A 702 22.26 23.31 -10.23
C LEU A 702 22.78 24.01 -8.98
N THR A 703 23.46 25.14 -9.16
CA THR A 703 23.85 26.03 -8.06
C THR A 703 23.19 27.37 -8.28
N LEU A 704 22.40 27.80 -7.30
CA LEU A 704 21.68 29.08 -7.38
C LEU A 704 22.61 30.24 -7.02
N ALA A 705 22.32 31.42 -7.55
CA ALA A 705 23.00 32.64 -7.13
C ALA A 705 22.81 32.87 -5.61
N PRO A 706 23.86 33.20 -4.85
CA PRO A 706 23.74 33.53 -3.44
C PRO A 706 22.82 34.73 -3.20
N ARG A 707 22.08 34.72 -2.10
CA ARG A 707 21.21 35.85 -1.68
C ARG A 707 21.62 36.30 -0.29
N GLU A 708 21.62 37.60 -0.05
CA GLU A 708 21.71 38.15 1.32
C GLU A 708 20.30 38.30 1.88
N ILE A 709 20.11 37.84 3.13
CA ILE A 709 18.83 37.87 3.83
C ILE A 709 19.09 38.31 5.27
N GLU A 710 18.23 39.19 5.78
CA GLU A 710 18.19 39.57 7.18
C GLU A 710 17.28 38.63 7.98
N VAL A 711 17.83 37.98 9.00
CA VAL A 711 17.08 37.13 9.94
C VAL A 711 16.68 37.98 11.15
N ARG A 712 15.39 38.05 11.45
CA ARG A 712 14.81 38.92 12.50
C ARG A 712 14.10 38.10 13.59
N ALA A 713 14.22 38.53 14.85
CA ALA A 713 13.43 37.98 15.96
C ALA A 713 12.05 38.66 16.07
N ARG A 714 11.16 38.39 15.11
CA ARG A 714 9.83 39.01 15.06
C ARG A 714 8.74 38.00 14.74
N SER A 715 7.61 38.06 15.44
CA SER A 715 6.38 37.37 15.03
C SER A 715 5.78 38.06 13.81
N VAL A 716 5.37 37.29 12.80
CA VAL A 716 4.86 37.84 11.55
C VAL A 716 3.38 37.53 11.43
N ALA A 717 2.56 38.57 11.31
CA ALA A 717 1.14 38.43 11.01
C ALA A 717 0.97 37.75 9.65
N THR A 718 -0.07 36.93 9.50
CA THR A 718 -0.29 36.14 8.29
C THR A 718 -1.67 36.39 7.70
N SER A 719 -1.86 35.92 6.48
CA SER A 719 -3.15 35.95 5.79
C SER A 719 -4.25 35.13 6.47
N ALA A 720 -3.93 34.34 7.50
CA ALA A 720 -4.90 33.58 8.28
C ALA A 720 -5.52 34.36 9.46
N ASP A 721 -4.73 35.24 10.08
CA ASP A 721 -5.02 35.89 11.37
C ASP A 721 -5.11 37.42 11.27
N ALA A 722 -4.60 38.04 10.20
CA ALA A 722 -4.64 39.49 10.01
C ALA A 722 -5.30 39.90 8.67
N PRO A 723 -6.62 39.68 8.49
CA PRO A 723 -7.33 40.01 7.25
C PRO A 723 -7.26 41.49 6.87
N ASP A 724 -7.23 42.40 7.86
CA ASP A 724 -7.18 43.85 7.63
C ASP A 724 -5.80 44.35 7.19
N GLN A 725 -4.79 43.47 7.21
CA GLN A 725 -3.42 43.76 6.77
C GLN A 725 -3.11 43.19 5.37
N LEU A 726 -4.11 42.62 4.69
CA LEU A 726 -3.99 42.11 3.33
C LEU A 726 -4.12 43.27 2.32
N ALA A 727 -3.11 43.43 1.47
CA ALA A 727 -3.15 44.34 0.32
C ALA A 727 -2.28 43.78 -0.81
N ALA A 728 -2.68 44.01 -2.06
CA ALA A 728 -1.97 43.56 -3.25
C ALA A 728 -2.06 44.58 -4.38
N THR A 729 -1.06 44.58 -5.26
CA THR A 729 -1.14 45.19 -6.59
C THR A 729 -0.88 44.14 -7.67
N TYR A 730 -1.49 44.32 -8.84
CA TYR A 730 -1.38 43.39 -9.97
C TYR A 730 -0.77 44.10 -11.19
N ALA A 731 0.20 43.47 -11.84
CA ALA A 731 0.72 43.89 -13.12
C ALA A 731 0.67 42.74 -14.13
N LEU A 732 -0.04 42.94 -15.23
CA LEU A 732 -0.11 41.96 -16.31
C LEU A 732 1.09 42.17 -17.26
N GLN A 733 1.97 41.18 -17.39
CA GLN A 733 3.13 41.29 -18.28
C GLN A 733 2.73 41.17 -19.75
N ARG A 734 1.80 40.27 -20.07
CA ARG A 734 1.20 40.08 -21.40
C ARG A 734 -0.11 39.33 -21.26
N GLY A 735 -1.19 39.85 -21.85
CA GLY A 735 -2.49 39.16 -21.92
C GLY A 735 -2.95 39.05 -23.37
N PRO A 736 -3.44 37.88 -23.80
CA PRO A 736 -4.04 37.75 -25.13
C PRO A 736 -5.38 38.47 -25.18
N SER A 737 -5.64 39.16 -26.29
CA SER A 737 -6.94 39.78 -26.59
C SER A 737 -7.89 38.84 -27.34
N THR A 738 -7.37 37.71 -27.83
CA THR A 738 -8.10 36.72 -28.63
C THR A 738 -7.76 35.31 -28.20
N SER A 739 -8.73 34.40 -28.28
CA SER A 739 -8.52 32.96 -28.08
C SER A 739 -9.43 32.15 -29.00
N ASP A 740 -9.11 30.88 -29.22
CA ASP A 740 -10.00 29.94 -29.90
C ASP A 740 -11.00 29.33 -28.90
N ALA A 741 -12.22 29.06 -29.36
CA ALA A 741 -13.17 28.22 -28.64
C ALA A 741 -12.52 26.88 -28.23
N ALA A 742 -12.75 26.46 -26.98
CA ALA A 742 -12.11 25.27 -26.40
C ALA A 742 -10.57 25.30 -26.36
N GLY A 743 -9.95 26.46 -26.60
CA GLY A 743 -8.52 26.72 -26.45
C GLY A 743 -8.15 27.10 -25.02
N ALA A 744 -6.95 27.67 -24.85
CA ALA A 744 -6.48 28.18 -23.56
C ALA A 744 -5.59 29.41 -23.76
N ILE A 745 -5.65 30.34 -22.81
CA ILE A 745 -4.84 31.55 -22.78
C ILE A 745 -3.77 31.47 -21.68
N ARG A 746 -2.53 31.84 -21.99
CA ARG A 746 -1.46 31.98 -21.01
C ARG A 746 -1.50 33.38 -20.41
N LEU A 747 -1.65 33.50 -19.09
CA LEU A 747 -1.53 34.75 -18.37
C LEU A 747 -0.29 34.75 -17.48
N ARG A 748 0.49 35.82 -17.56
CA ARG A 748 1.61 36.11 -16.65
C ARG A 748 1.26 37.34 -15.83
N ILE A 749 0.88 37.11 -14.57
CA ILE A 749 0.41 38.14 -13.64
C ILE A 749 1.41 38.25 -12.51
N ASP A 750 2.01 39.43 -12.38
CA ASP A 750 2.87 39.78 -11.26
C ASP A 750 2.01 40.36 -10.14
N ALA A 751 1.96 39.68 -9.00
CA ALA A 751 1.23 40.12 -7.82
C ALA A 751 2.21 40.54 -6.72
N THR A 752 2.19 41.81 -6.32
CA THR A 752 3.05 42.33 -5.25
C THR A 752 2.29 42.42 -3.94
N ASN A 753 2.88 41.90 -2.85
CA ASN A 753 2.34 42.07 -1.51
C ASN A 753 2.67 43.46 -0.97
N THR A 754 1.72 44.38 -1.07
CA THR A 754 1.84 45.75 -0.54
C THR A 754 1.33 45.88 0.89
N GLY A 755 0.80 44.80 1.47
CA GLY A 755 0.31 44.76 2.84
C GLY A 755 1.42 44.50 3.86
N SER A 756 1.02 44.27 5.12
CA SER A 756 1.95 43.95 6.23
C SER A 756 1.86 42.50 6.71
N ALA A 757 0.89 41.73 6.22
CA ALA A 757 0.75 40.30 6.50
C ALA A 757 1.43 39.43 5.44
N VAL A 758 2.06 38.33 5.86
CA VAL A 758 2.59 37.30 4.95
C VAL A 758 1.46 36.51 4.33
N TRP A 759 1.48 36.38 3.00
CA TRP A 759 0.55 35.52 2.28
C TRP A 759 1.01 34.07 2.41
N LEU A 760 0.21 33.23 3.05
CA LEU A 760 0.54 31.83 3.25
C LEU A 760 0.25 31.00 2.00
N ALA A 761 1.21 30.18 1.58
CA ALA A 761 0.96 29.15 0.56
C ALA A 761 0.11 28.00 1.11
N LYS A 762 0.29 27.66 2.39
CA LYS A 762 -0.47 26.61 3.07
C LYS A 762 -1.10 27.13 4.36
N GLY A 763 -2.40 27.36 4.29
CA GLY A 763 -3.20 27.74 5.46
C GLY A 763 -3.40 26.60 6.48
N ARG A 764 -3.52 26.92 7.77
CA ARG A 764 -3.85 25.95 8.82
C ARG A 764 -5.30 25.49 8.68
N GLN A 765 -5.55 24.18 8.63
CA GLN A 765 -6.89 23.60 8.38
C GLN A 765 -7.62 24.23 7.17
N LYS A 766 -6.88 24.50 6.08
CA LYS A 766 -7.36 25.16 4.85
C LYS A 766 -7.82 26.62 5.03
N ARG A 767 -7.51 27.28 6.15
CA ARG A 767 -7.79 28.71 6.39
C ARG A 767 -6.55 29.56 6.15
N GLY A 768 -6.69 30.66 5.41
CA GLY A 768 -5.65 31.67 5.22
C GLY A 768 -4.69 31.41 4.06
N GLY A 769 -4.84 30.31 3.32
CA GLY A 769 -4.01 30.07 2.13
C GLY A 769 -4.39 31.04 1.00
N VAL A 770 -3.42 31.72 0.40
CA VAL A 770 -3.68 32.71 -0.65
C VAL A 770 -3.68 32.05 -2.04
N ARG A 771 -4.67 32.40 -2.86
CA ARG A 771 -4.82 31.87 -4.23
C ARG A 771 -5.28 32.96 -5.19
N LEU A 772 -4.81 32.88 -6.42
CA LEU A 772 -5.39 33.57 -7.57
C LEU A 772 -6.68 32.84 -7.94
N HIS A 773 -7.79 33.56 -8.04
CA HIS A 773 -9.08 33.08 -8.51
C HIS A 773 -9.42 33.81 -9.80
N TRP A 774 -10.09 33.12 -10.71
CA TRP A 774 -10.63 33.73 -11.92
C TRP A 774 -12.02 33.22 -12.23
N ARG A 775 -12.75 34.03 -12.99
CA ARG A 775 -14.07 33.70 -13.54
C ARG A 775 -14.28 34.38 -14.88
N TRP A 776 -15.01 33.71 -15.76
CA TRP A 776 -15.44 34.26 -17.03
C TRP A 776 -16.85 34.83 -16.93
N THR A 777 -17.08 35.98 -17.54
CA THR A 777 -18.39 36.62 -17.64
C THR A 777 -18.71 36.98 -19.09
N ARG A 778 -19.99 36.90 -19.46
CA ARG A 778 -20.54 37.33 -20.75
C ARG A 778 -21.78 38.16 -20.47
N ASP A 779 -21.86 39.35 -21.06
CA ASP A 779 -22.98 40.28 -20.88
C ASP A 779 -23.31 40.58 -19.39
N GLY A 780 -22.27 40.60 -18.55
CA GLY A 780 -22.38 40.83 -17.11
C GLY A 780 -22.82 39.62 -16.28
N GLN A 781 -23.09 38.47 -16.90
CA GLN A 781 -23.39 37.21 -16.22
C GLN A 781 -22.18 36.27 -16.20
N GLU A 782 -21.94 35.63 -15.07
CA GLU A 782 -20.90 34.60 -14.93
C GLU A 782 -21.31 33.33 -15.67
N ILE A 783 -20.35 32.66 -16.33
CA ILE A 783 -20.59 31.37 -16.97
C ILE A 783 -20.14 30.23 -16.04
N ASP A 784 -20.93 29.16 -15.97
CA ASP A 784 -20.75 28.08 -14.99
C ASP A 784 -19.41 27.34 -15.11
N ASP A 785 -18.91 27.13 -16.34
CA ASP A 785 -17.68 26.37 -16.63
C ASP A 785 -16.41 27.24 -16.68
N GLY A 786 -16.49 28.49 -16.20
CA GLY A 786 -15.41 29.47 -16.37
C GLY A 786 -14.55 29.76 -15.14
N ARG A 787 -14.82 29.13 -14.00
CA ARG A 787 -14.11 29.42 -12.74
C ARG A 787 -12.87 28.56 -12.56
N GLY A 788 -11.84 29.13 -11.94
CA GLY A 788 -10.67 28.36 -11.54
C GLY A 788 -9.79 29.12 -10.56
N PHE A 789 -8.75 28.44 -10.08
CA PHE A 789 -7.81 29.05 -9.16
C PHE A 789 -6.39 28.48 -9.31
N ALA A 790 -5.40 29.27 -8.91
CA ALA A 790 -4.00 28.87 -8.78
C ALA A 790 -3.48 29.35 -7.41
N PRO A 791 -3.02 28.44 -6.52
CA PRO A 791 -2.47 28.84 -5.23
C PRO A 791 -1.07 29.45 -5.39
N VAL A 792 -0.68 30.36 -4.49
CA VAL A 792 0.74 30.67 -4.31
C VAL A 792 1.46 29.41 -3.81
N ARG A 793 2.66 29.14 -4.33
CA ARG A 793 3.40 27.90 -4.04
C ARG A 793 4.30 27.99 -2.82
N TYR A 794 4.68 29.19 -2.41
CA TYR A 794 5.50 29.52 -1.24
C TYR A 794 4.98 30.81 -0.59
N ASP A 795 5.44 31.10 0.62
CA ASP A 795 4.93 32.25 1.37
C ASP A 795 5.45 33.56 0.74
N VAL A 796 4.57 34.55 0.59
CA VAL A 796 4.90 35.85 -0.04
C VAL A 796 4.91 36.93 1.03
N TYR A 797 6.10 37.46 1.32
CA TYR A 797 6.31 38.44 2.39
C TYR A 797 5.94 39.87 1.96
N PRO A 798 5.71 40.79 2.91
CA PRO A 798 5.56 42.21 2.61
C PRO A 798 6.69 42.75 1.71
N GLY A 799 6.31 43.42 0.64
CA GLY A 799 7.22 43.96 -0.40
C GLY A 799 7.66 42.95 -1.47
N GLN A 800 7.38 41.66 -1.28
CA GLN A 800 7.75 40.62 -2.24
C GLN A 800 6.70 40.52 -3.37
N HIS A 801 7.16 40.17 -4.56
CA HIS A 801 6.31 39.85 -5.70
C HIS A 801 6.21 38.34 -5.94
N TYR A 802 5.10 37.91 -6.53
CA TYR A 802 4.84 36.52 -6.93
C TYR A 802 4.32 36.50 -8.36
N LEU A 803 5.01 35.78 -9.24
CA LEU A 803 4.61 35.59 -10.62
C LEU A 803 3.67 34.39 -10.75
N PHE A 804 2.41 34.66 -11.09
CA PHE A 804 1.50 33.63 -11.58
C PHE A 804 1.70 33.44 -13.08
N ASP A 805 2.11 32.24 -13.50
CA ASP A 805 2.15 31.81 -14.90
C ASP A 805 1.12 30.68 -15.07
N VAL A 806 -0.06 31.05 -15.56
CA VAL A 806 -1.24 30.17 -15.58
C VAL A 806 -1.81 30.04 -16.98
N MET A 807 -2.20 28.83 -17.35
CA MET A 807 -3.04 28.55 -18.52
C MET A 807 -4.49 28.52 -18.06
N ILE A 808 -5.33 29.38 -18.63
CA ILE A 808 -6.76 29.46 -18.34
C ILE A 808 -7.52 28.99 -19.58
N ASP A 809 -8.34 27.96 -19.41
CA ASP A 809 -9.17 27.43 -20.49
C ASP A 809 -10.18 28.50 -20.95
N SER A 810 -10.36 28.58 -22.27
CA SER A 810 -11.30 29.51 -22.89
C SER A 810 -12.71 28.91 -22.91
N PRO A 811 -13.75 29.75 -22.85
CA PRO A 811 -15.13 29.31 -23.03
C PRO A 811 -15.31 28.46 -24.30
N LEU A 812 -16.21 27.47 -24.25
CA LEU A 812 -16.51 26.60 -25.39
C LEU A 812 -17.27 27.36 -26.49
N ALA A 813 -18.16 28.27 -26.11
CA ALA A 813 -18.94 29.06 -27.05
C ALA A 813 -18.15 30.29 -27.55
N PRO A 814 -18.14 30.57 -28.86
CA PRO A 814 -17.62 31.81 -29.40
C PRO A 814 -18.36 33.04 -28.87
N GLY A 815 -17.64 34.16 -28.74
CA GLY A 815 -18.20 35.43 -28.28
C GLY A 815 -17.17 36.30 -27.57
N ARG A 816 -17.61 37.49 -27.16
CA ARG A 816 -16.80 38.40 -26.37
C ARG A 816 -17.04 38.14 -24.88
N TYR A 817 -15.96 37.91 -24.15
CA TYR A 817 -16.01 37.59 -22.72
C TYR A 817 -15.14 38.56 -21.92
N VAL A 818 -15.44 38.69 -20.63
CA VAL A 818 -14.60 39.37 -19.66
C VAL A 818 -14.10 38.35 -18.63
N LEU A 819 -12.79 38.25 -18.50
CA LEU A 819 -12.10 37.45 -17.49
C LEU A 819 -11.74 38.34 -16.31
N ASP A 820 -12.37 38.09 -15.17
CA ASP A 820 -12.02 38.69 -13.88
C ASP A 820 -10.97 37.82 -13.19
N VAL A 821 -9.86 38.41 -12.73
CA VAL A 821 -8.78 37.69 -12.01
C VAL A 821 -8.37 38.45 -10.75
N GLY A 822 -8.39 37.82 -9.58
CA GLY A 822 -8.03 38.46 -8.31
C GLY A 822 -7.57 37.48 -7.24
N LEU A 823 -7.02 37.98 -6.13
CA LEU A 823 -6.56 37.13 -5.01
C LEU A 823 -7.65 36.93 -3.95
N VAL A 824 -7.61 35.75 -3.34
CA VAL A 824 -8.42 35.40 -2.16
C VAL A 824 -7.55 34.75 -1.10
N SER A 825 -7.75 35.14 0.16
CA SER A 825 -7.30 34.37 1.32
C SER A 825 -8.41 33.41 1.74
N GLU A 826 -8.18 32.10 1.54
CA GLU A 826 -9.20 31.07 1.66
C GLU A 826 -9.86 31.05 3.04
N ARG A 827 -11.20 31.11 3.06
CA ARG A 827 -12.02 31.17 4.28
C ARG A 827 -11.73 32.38 5.19
N VAL A 828 -11.14 33.44 4.64
CA VAL A 828 -10.79 34.66 5.37
C VAL A 828 -11.38 35.89 4.68
N ALA A 829 -10.91 36.26 3.48
CA ALA A 829 -11.38 37.44 2.75
C ALA A 829 -10.93 37.43 1.29
N ALA A 830 -11.68 38.09 0.41
CA ALA A 830 -11.19 38.45 -0.92
C ALA A 830 -10.34 39.72 -0.85
N PHE A 831 -9.28 39.81 -1.66
CA PHE A 831 -8.43 41.02 -1.68
C PHE A 831 -9.16 42.24 -2.25
N ALA A 832 -10.17 42.02 -3.10
CA ALA A 832 -11.04 43.07 -3.62
C ALA A 832 -11.80 43.82 -2.51
N GLU A 833 -12.24 43.11 -1.46
CA GLU A 833 -12.89 43.70 -0.28
C GLU A 833 -11.93 44.56 0.56
N ARG A 834 -10.62 44.45 0.28
CA ARG A 834 -9.52 45.15 0.97
C ARG A 834 -8.84 46.20 0.08
N GLY A 835 -9.51 46.62 -0.99
CA GLY A 835 -9.04 47.71 -1.86
C GLY A 835 -8.08 47.30 -2.97
N ALA A 836 -7.91 45.99 -3.23
CA ALA A 836 -7.15 45.47 -4.37
C ALA A 836 -8.10 44.90 -5.44
N PRO A 837 -8.61 45.73 -6.37
CA PRO A 837 -9.59 45.30 -7.36
C PRO A 837 -9.01 44.24 -8.32
N PRO A 838 -9.83 43.30 -8.81
CA PRO A 838 -9.37 42.27 -9.75
C PRO A 838 -8.98 42.88 -11.10
N LEU A 839 -8.04 42.24 -11.79
CA LEU A 839 -7.76 42.50 -13.20
C LEU A 839 -8.96 42.08 -14.05
N ARG A 840 -9.37 42.93 -14.99
CA ARG A 840 -10.44 42.64 -15.95
C ARG A 840 -9.89 42.63 -17.36
N LEU A 841 -10.02 41.51 -18.06
CA LEU A 841 -9.51 41.33 -19.41
C LEU A 841 -10.66 41.03 -20.38
N SER A 842 -10.81 41.86 -21.41
CA SER A 842 -11.70 41.54 -22.52
C SER A 842 -11.00 40.58 -23.46
N VAL A 843 -11.62 39.42 -23.73
CA VAL A 843 -11.08 38.40 -24.64
C VAL A 843 -12.16 38.04 -25.66
N ASP A 844 -11.80 38.14 -26.93
CA ASP A 844 -12.64 37.68 -28.03
C ASP A 844 -12.35 36.20 -28.31
N VAL A 845 -13.33 35.34 -28.05
CA VAL A 845 -13.27 33.90 -28.29
C VAL A 845 -13.83 33.63 -29.68
N GLY A 846 -12.95 33.28 -30.62
CA GLY A 846 -13.31 32.98 -31.99
C GLY A 846 -13.96 31.61 -32.14
N ALA A 847 -14.91 31.50 -33.07
CA ALA A 847 -15.27 30.20 -33.63
C ALA A 847 -14.04 29.72 -34.39
N GLY A 848 -13.33 28.71 -33.87
CA GLY A 848 -12.17 28.15 -34.56
C GLY A 848 -12.51 27.94 -36.03
N SER A 849 -11.69 28.46 -36.95
CA SER A 849 -12.02 28.51 -38.38
C SER A 849 -12.43 27.12 -38.88
N LEU A 850 -13.64 27.03 -39.44
CA LEU A 850 -14.22 25.85 -40.11
C LEU A 850 -13.28 25.19 -41.11
#